data_AF-A0A444RIV3-F1
#
_entry.id   AF-A0A444RIV3-F1
#
_cell.length_a   1.000
_cell.length_b   1.000
_cell.length_c   1.000
_cell.angle_alpha   90.00
_cell.angle_beta   90.00
_cell.angle_gamma   90.00
#
_symmetry.space_group_name_H-M   'P 1'
#
loop_
_entity.id
_entity.type
_entity.pdbx_description
1 polymer ?
#
loop_
_entity_poly.entity_id
_entity_poly.type
_entity_poly.pdbx_seq_one_letter_code
_entity_poly.pdbx_strand_id
1 'polypeptide(L)'
;MRADASPDRPRAKEYSTTPVADGSCAARLNLPASCDPPPLDRPGRQLVWAVFGGTGHMGRSLVKCALSRGDLVVSVGRLFETNVEAMSEAADSDNFLGTLCDVRSADSVERAVKMVLDRFGRVDVIANCSGYGVIGACEDQDEHDLRNQFETNLMGTLNIIQASLPYFRKQQGGRYLIFSSTSGALGVPGLGPYCATKYAVEGLVEAMLYETDSINVKATLVEPGLKNEDFELRPMGSRAGSRSPGGHERDGFLSRSPSRRPQQQSLAAQISKVDNSPGASILAYCFSSISMTVVNKFVVSGKFWNLNFFYLAVQAIVCVTTIQICKNVGMIRVLAPFDQEKAKKWFPISLLLVGMIYTSTKALQFLSVPVYTIFKNLTIIVIAYGEVLWFGGSVTPLALLSFGLMVLSSVVAAWADIQHAIYGSVGEHDASAAMSTLNAGYAWMGFNVFCTAAYVLGMRKVIKKMNFKDWDTMFYNNLLTIPVLIVCSLLLEDWSSENLTKNFPPATRNGLFIGMIYSGLCAIFISAQQLPKMLPLINKPFELLSPGLGVPTDDIKLVFSWLLSYPLAALLKCIPDSRPDLKNIYVISASIFYLVGLFNLWAGLQTLFISSAGTYLIANTFRHSPFMPWIGFVFVMGHLSINQISRQLESNPADVDITGAQMVLVMKLSAFCWNVADGQLPSDHLSDFQKDRKLVELPPLLEYAGYVMFFPSLFGGPTFEYVEYRRWLDTSMFDLPPNLEASKKPPVRRQRKVPRSGTPAAWKAASGLMWIAFFVFMSGSFSPSRLTHPALLEHGFIRRVWILYCVGLTARMKYYGAWSLAEGACILTGLGYNGVDPITGRVSWNRLQNIDPRGVELAQNVRGYLGSWNMNTNKWLRNYVYLRVTPRGKKPGFRASLMTFGTSALWHGFYPGYYMTFILASLIQTVAKNFRRYVRPFFLDPDSGLPNRKKKYYDVLSFLTTQVVMSFAVAPFLILSFSGSVLVWSRVYFFAIVGVAVSMGFFASPGKQILKQGLESRQRRPGIQLGRTLSSDSLVGREPVLGVAADPERELDEAVQEIRAEVEARHRVKTRHHKA
;
A
#
# COMPACT_ATOMS: atom_id res chain seq x y z
N MET A 1 -6.68 -41.94 74.52
CA MET A 1 -5.23 -41.78 74.29
C MET A 1 -4.98 -42.06 72.82
N ARG A 2 -4.46 -41.07 72.07
CA ARG A 2 -4.01 -41.08 70.66
C ARG A 2 -5.03 -41.21 69.51
N ALA A 3 -5.09 -40.10 68.74
CA ALA A 3 -4.99 -39.92 67.29
C ALA A 3 -5.76 -40.85 66.35
N ASP A 4 -6.70 -40.22 65.63
CA ASP A 4 -7.40 -40.77 64.47
C ASP A 4 -6.53 -40.75 63.21
N ALA A 5 -6.66 -41.82 62.45
CA ALA A 5 -5.93 -42.15 61.25
C ALA A 5 -6.64 -41.63 59.98
N SER A 6 -5.87 -41.31 58.94
CA SER A 6 -6.36 -41.18 57.57
C SER A 6 -5.81 -42.34 56.71
N PRO A 7 -6.67 -43.13 56.05
CA PRO A 7 -6.30 -44.17 55.09
C PRO A 7 -6.62 -43.69 53.65
N ASP A 8 -6.22 -44.30 52.54
CA ASP A 8 -5.33 -45.40 52.24
C ASP A 8 -4.97 -45.30 50.75
N ARG A 9 -3.89 -45.96 50.36
CA ARG A 9 -3.51 -46.21 48.96
C ARG A 9 -4.51 -47.16 48.28
N PRO A 10 -4.47 -47.27 46.93
CA PRO A 10 -3.85 -48.49 46.39
C PRO A 10 -3.07 -48.33 45.05
N ARG A 11 -2.47 -49.45 44.66
CA ARG A 11 -1.52 -49.73 43.56
C ARG A 11 -2.03 -49.53 42.12
N ALA A 12 -1.06 -49.17 41.26
CA ALA A 12 -0.74 -49.62 39.90
C ALA A 12 -1.83 -49.87 38.83
N LYS A 13 -1.68 -49.17 37.68
CA LYS A 13 -1.83 -49.70 36.31
C LYS A 13 -0.83 -49.03 35.37
N GLU A 14 -0.12 -49.86 34.59
CA GLU A 14 0.62 -49.48 33.39
C GLU A 14 -0.34 -49.04 32.26
N TYR A 15 0.09 -48.08 31.44
CA TYR A 15 -0.06 -48.10 29.99
C TYR A 15 1.12 -47.36 29.33
N SER A 16 1.76 -48.06 28.40
CA SER A 16 2.85 -47.64 27.50
C SER A 16 2.31 -46.80 26.34
N THR A 17 3.05 -45.76 25.89
CA THR A 17 3.86 -45.74 24.64
C THR A 17 4.44 -44.34 24.36
N THR A 18 5.77 -44.24 24.38
CA THR A 18 6.73 -43.32 23.71
C THR A 18 6.28 -41.97 23.11
N PRO A 19 7.13 -40.94 23.24
CA PRO A 19 7.70 -40.33 22.05
C PRO A 19 9.24 -40.43 22.03
N VAL A 20 9.71 -40.65 20.82
CA VAL A 20 11.09 -40.80 20.36
C VAL A 20 12.02 -39.76 20.98
N ALA A 21 13.16 -40.24 21.47
CA ALA A 21 14.31 -39.40 21.75
C ALA A 21 14.81 -38.80 20.44
N ASP A 22 14.68 -37.48 20.27
CA ASP A 22 15.40 -36.75 19.24
C ASP A 22 16.42 -35.85 19.92
N GLY A 23 17.68 -36.27 19.83
CA GLY A 23 18.83 -35.56 20.35
C GLY A 23 19.12 -34.34 19.49
N SER A 24 18.64 -33.17 19.91
CA SER A 24 19.35 -31.91 19.71
C SER A 24 18.74 -30.85 20.60
N CYS A 25 19.30 -30.64 21.80
CA CYS A 25 19.08 -29.39 22.51
C CYS A 25 20.38 -28.61 22.46
N ALA A 26 20.55 -27.81 21.40
CA ALA A 26 21.30 -26.58 21.54
C ALA A 26 20.59 -25.82 22.66
N ALA A 27 21.27 -25.62 23.80
CA ALA A 27 20.73 -24.91 24.94
C ALA A 27 20.26 -23.52 24.49
N ARG A 28 18.95 -23.39 24.22
CA ARG A 28 18.31 -22.08 24.14
C ARG A 28 18.32 -21.52 25.54
N LEU A 29 18.83 -20.29 25.68
CA LEU A 29 18.48 -19.42 26.80
C LEU A 29 16.95 -19.33 26.82
N ASN A 30 16.33 -20.13 27.69
CA ASN A 30 14.92 -20.05 28.00
C ASN A 30 14.82 -19.32 29.33
N LEU A 31 14.07 -18.21 29.35
CA LEU A 31 13.68 -17.59 30.61
C LEU A 31 12.92 -18.63 31.47
N PRO A 32 12.96 -18.50 32.80
CA PRO A 32 12.30 -19.45 33.68
C PRO A 32 10.80 -19.61 33.36
N ALA A 33 10.25 -20.80 33.60
CA ALA A 33 8.84 -21.14 33.32
C ALA A 33 7.83 -20.22 34.06
N SER A 34 8.30 -19.41 35.01
CA SER A 34 7.51 -18.43 35.73
C SER A 34 7.06 -17.21 34.90
N CYS A 35 7.60 -17.00 33.70
CA CYS A 35 7.23 -15.89 32.82
C CYS A 35 5.90 -16.08 32.06
N ASP A 36 5.25 -17.24 32.17
CA ASP A 36 3.94 -17.47 31.55
C ASP A 36 2.83 -16.62 32.19
N PRO A 37 1.91 -16.05 31.39
CA PRO A 37 0.80 -15.28 31.91
C PRO A 37 -0.11 -16.16 32.78
N PRO A 38 -0.68 -15.63 33.89
CA PRO A 38 -1.58 -16.41 34.73
C PRO A 38 -2.81 -16.90 33.92
N PRO A 39 -3.31 -18.12 34.18
CA PRO A 39 -4.49 -18.65 33.50
C PRO A 39 -5.70 -17.74 33.66
N LEU A 40 -6.50 -17.59 32.59
CA LEU A 40 -7.65 -16.69 32.52
C LEU A 40 -8.79 -17.04 33.51
N ASP A 41 -8.78 -18.23 34.11
CA ASP A 41 -9.84 -18.77 34.98
C ASP A 41 -9.64 -18.54 36.48
N ARG A 42 -8.63 -17.77 36.92
CA ARG A 42 -8.54 -17.41 38.36
C ARG A 42 -9.53 -16.29 38.71
N PRO A 43 -10.41 -16.45 39.71
CA PRO A 43 -11.27 -15.37 40.17
C PRO A 43 -10.42 -14.18 40.62
N GLY A 44 -10.78 -12.96 40.19
CA GLY A 44 -10.01 -11.75 40.43
C GLY A 44 -9.93 -11.41 41.92
N ARG A 45 -8.79 -11.70 42.54
CA ARG A 45 -8.46 -11.24 43.90
C ARG A 45 -8.02 -9.78 43.83
N GLN A 46 -8.51 -8.95 44.76
CA GLN A 46 -8.05 -7.57 44.95
C GLN A 46 -6.55 -7.55 45.31
N LEU A 47 -5.76 -6.83 44.52
CA LEU A 47 -4.31 -6.74 44.67
C LEU A 47 -3.90 -5.46 45.41
N VAL A 48 -2.74 -5.48 46.07
CA VAL A 48 -2.10 -4.30 46.64
C VAL A 48 -0.89 -3.89 45.80
N TRP A 49 -0.94 -2.67 45.26
CA TRP A 49 0.07 -2.10 44.37
C TRP A 49 0.90 -1.02 45.08
N ALA A 50 2.22 -1.03 44.86
CA ALA A 50 3.09 0.10 45.13
C ALA A 50 3.68 0.61 43.81
N VAL A 51 3.37 1.85 43.44
CA VAL A 51 3.77 2.43 42.14
C VAL A 51 4.76 3.56 42.35
N PHE A 52 6.04 3.29 42.11
CA PHE A 52 7.12 4.28 42.09
C PHE A 52 7.09 5.08 40.79
N GLY A 53 7.21 6.41 40.89
CA GLY A 53 7.04 7.32 39.75
C GLY A 53 5.57 7.61 39.44
N GLY A 54 4.70 7.60 40.45
CA GLY A 54 3.26 7.84 40.33
C GLY A 54 2.90 9.24 39.80
N THR A 55 3.83 10.19 39.81
CA THR A 55 3.67 11.53 39.21
C THR A 55 3.98 11.59 37.72
N GLY A 56 4.61 10.56 37.13
CA GLY A 56 4.84 10.48 35.68
C GLY A 56 3.62 9.97 34.92
N HIS A 57 3.52 10.25 33.62
CA HIS A 57 2.38 9.87 32.77
C HIS A 57 2.07 8.36 32.83
N MET A 58 3.11 7.51 32.80
CA MET A 58 2.96 6.05 32.89
C MET A 58 2.51 5.60 34.29
N GLY A 59 3.13 6.13 35.34
CA GLY A 59 2.77 5.83 36.73
C GLY A 59 1.33 6.26 37.05
N ARG A 60 0.93 7.48 36.70
CA ARG A 60 -0.46 7.97 36.87
C ARG A 60 -1.47 7.07 36.17
N SER A 61 -1.16 6.65 34.95
CA SER A 61 -2.03 5.75 34.17
C SER A 61 -2.15 4.38 34.83
N LEU A 62 -1.06 3.84 35.37
CA LEU A 62 -1.09 2.56 36.07
C LEU A 62 -1.90 2.64 37.37
N VAL A 63 -1.70 3.71 38.16
CA VAL A 63 -2.43 3.98 39.41
C VAL A 63 -3.93 4.06 39.15
N LYS A 64 -4.37 4.88 38.19
CA LYS A 64 -5.78 4.96 37.82
C LYS A 64 -6.34 3.59 37.41
N CYS A 65 -5.52 2.73 36.77
CA CYS A 65 -5.96 1.44 36.23
C CYS A 65 -6.25 0.45 37.34
N ALA A 66 -5.31 0.33 38.27
CA ALA A 66 -5.46 -0.49 39.45
C ALA A 66 -6.68 -0.05 40.27
N LEU A 67 -6.83 1.25 40.52
CA LEU A 67 -8.00 1.79 41.24
C LEU A 67 -9.32 1.50 40.54
N SER A 68 -9.40 1.61 39.20
CA SER A 68 -10.62 1.30 38.44
C SER A 68 -11.05 -0.16 38.53
N ARG A 69 -10.13 -1.06 38.90
CA ARG A 69 -10.38 -2.49 39.13
C ARG A 69 -10.74 -2.79 40.58
N GLY A 70 -10.78 -1.77 41.43
CA GLY A 70 -11.00 -1.89 42.87
C GLY A 70 -9.77 -2.33 43.65
N ASP A 71 -8.56 -2.34 43.06
CA ASP A 71 -7.32 -2.70 43.77
C ASP A 71 -6.90 -1.60 44.77
N LEU A 72 -6.07 -1.99 45.75
CA LEU A 72 -5.47 -1.07 46.73
C LEU A 72 -4.16 -0.52 46.18
N VAL A 73 -3.93 0.78 46.20
CA VAL A 73 -2.80 1.42 45.52
C VAL A 73 -2.09 2.44 46.40
N VAL A 74 -0.79 2.26 46.59
CA VAL A 74 0.12 3.31 47.07
C VAL A 74 0.81 3.95 45.88
N SER A 75 0.54 5.23 45.64
CA SER A 75 1.20 6.02 44.60
C SER A 75 2.36 6.79 45.20
N VAL A 76 3.56 6.53 44.70
CA VAL A 76 4.81 7.11 45.22
C VAL A 76 5.31 8.18 44.23
N GLY A 77 5.20 9.44 44.65
CA GLY A 77 5.69 10.61 43.93
C GLY A 77 7.14 10.95 44.24
N ARG A 78 7.69 11.94 43.53
CA ARG A 78 9.08 12.38 43.71
C ARG A 78 9.18 13.39 44.85
N LEU A 79 10.12 13.15 45.77
CA LEU A 79 10.47 14.11 46.81
C LEU A 79 10.99 15.41 46.17
N PHE A 80 10.65 16.57 46.75
CA PHE A 80 11.03 17.93 46.31
C PHE A 80 10.39 18.48 45.01
N GLU A 81 9.84 17.64 44.13
CA GLU A 81 9.08 18.11 42.94
C GLU A 81 7.57 18.07 43.14
N THR A 82 7.09 17.38 44.18
CA THR A 82 5.67 17.19 44.43
C THR A 82 5.39 17.31 45.93
N ASN A 83 4.20 17.81 46.28
CA ASN A 83 3.77 17.98 47.65
C ASN A 83 2.86 16.82 48.10
N VAL A 84 2.84 16.54 49.40
CA VAL A 84 2.10 15.42 49.99
C VAL A 84 0.59 15.61 49.81
N GLU A 85 0.12 16.86 49.86
CA GLU A 85 -1.28 17.23 49.63
C GLU A 85 -1.71 16.88 48.21
N ALA A 86 -0.90 17.24 47.21
CA ALA A 86 -1.17 16.93 45.79
C ALA A 86 -1.18 15.42 45.50
N MET A 87 -0.36 14.65 46.23
CA MET A 87 -0.37 13.19 46.14
C MET A 87 -1.60 12.59 46.81
N SER A 88 -2.11 13.20 47.88
CA SER A 88 -3.27 12.74 48.63
C SER A 88 -4.59 13.07 47.91
N GLU A 89 -4.66 14.21 47.21
CA GLU A 89 -5.82 14.63 46.41
C GLU A 89 -5.94 13.89 45.06
N ALA A 90 -4.94 13.10 44.66
CA ALA A 90 -4.90 12.44 43.36
C ALA A 90 -6.02 11.39 43.17
N ALA A 91 -6.58 10.85 44.25
CA ALA A 91 -7.76 10.01 44.24
C ALA A 91 -8.45 10.00 45.61
N ASP A 92 -9.76 10.26 45.63
CA ASP A 92 -10.56 10.35 46.86
C ASP A 92 -11.20 8.98 47.16
N SER A 93 -10.40 8.03 47.65
CA SER A 93 -10.86 6.66 47.94
C SER A 93 -10.07 5.99 49.07
N ASP A 94 -10.75 5.21 49.93
CA ASP A 94 -10.11 4.41 51.01
C ASP A 94 -9.05 3.43 50.50
N ASN A 95 -9.11 3.09 49.22
CA ASN A 95 -8.22 2.17 48.52
C ASN A 95 -6.91 2.83 48.02
N PHE A 96 -6.69 4.11 48.31
CA PHE A 96 -5.56 4.89 47.80
C PHE A 96 -4.72 5.52 48.93
N LEU A 97 -3.40 5.55 48.75
CA LEU A 97 -2.48 6.31 49.59
C LEU A 97 -1.41 7.00 48.72
N GLY A 98 -1.30 8.32 48.83
CA GLY A 98 -0.21 9.09 48.24
C GLY A 98 0.99 9.20 49.20
N THR A 99 2.20 8.97 48.72
CA THR A 99 3.44 9.23 49.48
C THR A 99 4.54 9.77 48.57
N LEU A 100 5.63 10.25 49.16
CA LEU A 100 6.79 10.79 48.46
C LEU A 100 8.04 9.96 48.76
N CYS A 101 8.88 9.79 47.76
CA CYS A 101 10.14 9.06 47.88
C CYS A 101 11.19 9.65 46.94
N ASP A 102 12.43 9.74 47.40
CA ASP A 102 13.59 9.85 46.52
C ASP A 102 14.16 8.45 46.31
N VAL A 103 14.00 7.89 45.10
CA VAL A 103 14.44 6.53 44.79
C VAL A 103 15.95 6.34 44.90
N ARG A 104 16.73 7.43 44.84
CA ARG A 104 18.19 7.39 45.00
C ARG A 104 18.61 7.08 46.45
N SER A 105 17.73 7.31 47.42
CA SER A 105 17.99 7.06 48.84
C SER A 105 17.32 5.76 49.30
N ALA A 106 18.13 4.78 49.71
CA ALA A 106 17.65 3.50 50.23
C ALA A 106 16.69 3.68 51.43
N ASP A 107 17.04 4.53 52.40
CA ASP A 107 16.20 4.82 53.57
C ASP A 107 14.84 5.43 53.16
N SER A 108 14.84 6.29 52.13
CA SER A 108 13.59 6.87 51.63
C SER A 108 12.71 5.82 50.94
N VAL A 109 13.30 4.86 50.25
CA VAL A 109 12.58 3.75 49.61
C VAL A 109 12.05 2.78 50.65
N GLU A 110 12.83 2.44 51.68
CA GLU A 110 12.41 1.57 52.77
C GLU A 110 11.21 2.14 53.52
N ARG A 111 11.22 3.44 53.83
CA ARG A 111 10.06 4.12 54.45
C ARG A 111 8.82 4.03 53.55
N ALA A 112 8.96 4.25 52.25
CA ALA A 112 7.84 4.15 51.32
C ALA A 112 7.26 2.72 51.28
N VAL A 113 8.10 1.69 51.21
CA VAL A 113 7.68 0.28 51.27
C VAL A 113 7.00 -0.04 52.60
N LYS A 114 7.55 0.43 53.72
CA LYS A 114 6.96 0.25 55.06
C LYS A 114 5.57 0.86 55.16
N MET A 115 5.34 2.06 54.61
CA MET A 115 4.01 2.67 54.58
C MET A 115 2.98 1.83 53.84
N VAL A 116 3.37 1.12 52.77
CA VAL A 116 2.48 0.16 52.08
C VAL A 116 2.07 -0.97 53.02
N LEU A 117 3.04 -1.54 53.72
CA LEU A 117 2.84 -2.65 54.65
C LEU A 117 2.02 -2.24 55.87
N ASP A 118 2.28 -1.06 56.45
CA ASP A 118 1.55 -0.54 57.60
C ASP A 118 0.09 -0.23 57.24
N ARG A 119 -0.16 0.27 56.01
CA ARG A 119 -1.52 0.63 55.58
C ARG A 119 -2.37 -0.58 55.17
N PHE A 120 -1.80 -1.51 54.41
CA PHE A 120 -2.57 -2.57 53.75
C PHE A 120 -2.17 -3.99 54.19
N GLY A 121 -1.18 -4.13 55.08
CA GLY A 121 -0.70 -5.41 55.63
C GLY A 121 0.07 -6.29 54.65
N ARG A 122 0.04 -5.97 53.35
CA ARG A 122 0.74 -6.71 52.29
C ARG A 122 1.05 -5.87 51.06
N VAL A 123 1.91 -6.38 50.20
CA VAL A 123 2.12 -5.88 48.83
C VAL A 123 2.13 -7.06 47.86
N ASP A 124 1.35 -6.95 46.79
CA ASP A 124 1.25 -7.99 45.76
C ASP A 124 2.06 -7.61 44.50
N VAL A 125 2.07 -6.31 44.13
CA VAL A 125 2.74 -5.81 42.93
C VAL A 125 3.52 -4.53 43.22
N ILE A 126 4.79 -4.50 42.81
CA ILE A 126 5.64 -3.29 42.84
C ILE A 126 5.94 -2.88 41.41
N ALA A 127 5.50 -1.69 41.03
CA ALA A 127 5.76 -1.12 39.72
C ALA A 127 6.77 0.02 39.82
N ASN A 128 7.89 -0.07 39.10
CA ASN A 128 8.85 1.01 38.99
C ASN A 128 8.70 1.72 37.65
N CYS A 129 8.05 2.88 37.66
CA CYS A 129 7.94 3.81 36.53
C CYS A 129 8.91 5.00 36.67
N SER A 130 9.80 4.98 37.68
CA SER A 130 10.74 6.07 37.91
C SER A 130 11.90 6.01 36.91
N GLY A 131 12.30 7.18 36.43
CA GLY A 131 13.42 7.37 35.55
C GLY A 131 13.24 8.52 34.57
N TYR A 132 14.34 8.95 33.98
CA TYR A 132 14.38 10.00 32.96
C TYR A 132 15.60 9.80 32.05
N GLY A 133 15.59 10.47 30.89
CA GLY A 133 16.70 10.49 29.95
C GLY A 133 17.05 11.91 29.57
N VAL A 134 18.34 12.18 29.37
CA VAL A 134 18.86 13.45 28.85
C VAL A 134 19.26 13.26 27.40
N ILE A 135 18.80 14.17 26.54
CA ILE A 135 19.12 14.16 25.11
C ILE A 135 20.34 15.04 24.87
N GLY A 136 21.37 14.46 24.27
CA GLY A 136 22.62 15.12 23.93
C GLY A 136 23.61 14.14 23.32
N ALA A 137 24.56 14.63 22.52
CA ALA A 137 25.68 13.82 22.05
C ALA A 137 26.46 13.29 23.26
N CYS A 138 27.09 12.12 23.15
CA CYS A 138 27.74 11.47 24.30
C CYS A 138 28.87 12.32 24.89
N GLU A 139 29.55 13.09 24.05
CA GLU A 139 30.61 14.03 24.39
C GLU A 139 30.09 15.33 25.03
N ASP A 140 28.81 15.67 24.84
CA ASP A 140 28.20 16.95 25.24
C ASP A 140 27.34 16.83 26.51
N GLN A 141 27.21 15.65 27.11
CA GLN A 141 26.44 15.47 28.34
C GLN A 141 27.29 15.79 29.58
N ASP A 142 26.75 16.63 30.45
CA ASP A 142 27.38 16.98 31.73
C ASP A 142 27.52 15.75 32.64
N GLU A 143 28.66 15.63 33.32
CA GLU A 143 28.96 14.49 34.21
C GLU A 143 27.91 14.36 35.33
N HIS A 144 27.43 15.48 35.87
CA HIS A 144 26.42 15.48 36.92
C HIS A 144 25.09 14.89 36.43
N ASP A 145 24.65 15.24 35.21
CA ASP A 145 23.42 14.72 34.63
C ASP A 145 23.54 13.25 34.22
N LEU A 146 24.73 12.84 33.77
CA LEU A 146 25.04 11.43 33.51
C LEU A 146 24.95 10.61 34.80
N ARG A 147 25.64 11.03 35.87
CA ARG A 147 25.60 10.33 37.17
C ARG A 147 24.20 10.26 37.74
N ASN A 148 23.45 11.36 37.73
CA ASN A 148 22.08 11.37 38.24
C ASN A 148 21.12 10.46 37.45
N GLN A 149 21.33 10.29 36.13
CA GLN A 149 20.56 9.32 35.34
C GLN A 149 20.84 7.89 35.81
N PHE A 150 22.10 7.53 36.09
CA PHE A 150 22.45 6.21 36.65
C PHE A 150 21.90 6.02 38.06
N GLU A 151 22.04 7.02 38.93
CA GLU A 151 21.50 6.98 40.30
C GLU A 151 19.97 6.80 40.31
N THR A 152 19.27 7.46 39.40
CA THR A 152 17.80 7.39 39.36
C THR A 152 17.30 6.14 38.67
N ASN A 153 17.80 5.84 37.46
CA ASN A 153 17.26 4.76 36.62
C ASN A 153 17.73 3.38 37.09
N LEU A 154 19.01 3.25 37.45
CA LEU A 154 19.62 1.97 37.83
C LEU A 154 19.64 1.79 39.35
N MET A 155 20.34 2.66 40.09
CA MET A 155 20.47 2.51 41.55
C MET A 155 19.12 2.65 42.23
N GLY A 156 18.25 3.54 41.76
CA GLY A 156 16.88 3.64 42.27
C GLY A 156 16.06 2.36 42.07
N THR A 157 16.20 1.69 40.92
CA THR A 157 15.58 0.38 40.70
C THR A 157 16.12 -0.68 41.67
N LEU A 158 17.45 -0.69 41.88
CA LEU A 158 18.10 -1.61 42.80
C LEU A 158 17.66 -1.39 44.25
N ASN A 159 17.57 -0.13 44.70
CA ASN A 159 17.10 0.22 46.05
C ASN A 159 15.67 -0.30 46.30
N ILE A 160 14.77 -0.14 45.32
CA ILE A 160 13.40 -0.66 45.39
C ILE A 160 13.40 -2.18 45.53
N ILE A 161 14.21 -2.87 44.73
CA ILE A 161 14.34 -4.34 44.79
C ILE A 161 14.88 -4.76 46.16
N GLN A 162 15.97 -4.17 46.64
CA GLN A 162 16.60 -4.54 47.92
C GLN A 162 15.66 -4.33 49.11
N ALA A 163 14.91 -3.23 49.13
CA ALA A 163 13.97 -2.93 50.21
C ALA A 163 12.75 -3.86 50.24
N SER A 164 12.32 -4.38 49.07
CA SER A 164 11.06 -5.12 48.96
C SER A 164 11.21 -6.62 48.75
N LEU A 165 12.32 -7.08 48.18
CA LEU A 165 12.54 -8.49 47.86
C LEU A 165 12.57 -9.39 49.12
N PRO A 166 13.15 -8.97 50.27
CA PRO A 166 13.05 -9.75 51.51
C PRO A 166 11.60 -9.97 51.96
N TYR A 167 10.71 -9.01 51.70
CA TYR A 167 9.28 -9.15 51.99
C TYR A 167 8.61 -10.14 51.05
N PHE A 168 8.81 -10.00 49.73
CA PHE A 168 8.31 -10.96 48.75
C PHE A 168 8.82 -12.39 48.99
N ARG A 169 10.06 -12.54 49.45
CA ARG A 169 10.63 -13.83 49.87
C ARG A 169 9.90 -14.42 51.08
N LYS A 170 9.59 -13.62 52.10
CA LYS A 170 8.79 -14.07 53.25
C LYS A 170 7.35 -14.42 52.84
N GLN A 171 6.77 -13.65 51.91
CA GLN A 171 5.44 -13.89 51.37
C GLN A 171 5.37 -15.10 50.41
N GLN A 172 6.52 -15.60 49.93
CA GLN A 172 6.62 -16.66 48.91
C GLN A 172 5.81 -16.31 47.63
N GLY A 173 5.82 -15.02 47.28
CA GLY A 173 5.04 -14.51 46.17
C GLY A 173 5.07 -12.99 46.07
N GLY A 174 5.14 -12.49 44.84
CA GLY A 174 5.13 -11.06 44.53
C GLY A 174 5.47 -10.82 43.07
N ARG A 175 5.11 -9.65 42.54
CA ARG A 175 5.42 -9.29 41.15
C ARG A 175 6.07 -7.91 41.02
N TYR A 176 7.20 -7.85 40.34
CA TYR A 176 7.79 -6.61 39.86
C TYR A 176 7.31 -6.27 38.46
N LEU A 177 6.98 -5.00 38.22
CA LEU A 177 6.73 -4.43 36.91
C LEU A 177 7.70 -3.26 36.70
N ILE A 178 8.78 -3.50 35.97
CA ILE A 178 9.89 -2.54 35.84
C ILE A 178 9.86 -1.92 34.45
N PHE A 179 9.75 -0.60 34.39
CA PHE A 179 9.72 0.13 33.12
C PHE A 179 11.15 0.42 32.62
N SER A 180 11.56 -0.37 31.62
CA SER A 180 12.74 -0.12 30.79
C SER A 180 12.38 0.85 29.65
N SER A 181 12.87 0.60 28.44
CA SER A 181 12.63 1.34 27.20
C SER A 181 13.07 0.45 26.04
N THR A 182 12.62 0.70 24.81
CA THR A 182 13.28 0.11 23.62
C THR A 182 14.78 0.43 23.58
N SER A 183 15.21 1.49 24.26
CA SER A 183 16.62 1.85 24.46
C SER A 183 17.41 0.92 25.39
N GLY A 184 16.77 -0.07 26.03
CA GLY A 184 17.43 -1.12 26.81
C GLY A 184 17.88 -2.32 25.96
N ALA A 185 17.33 -2.47 24.75
CA ALA A 185 17.70 -3.50 23.78
C ALA A 185 18.38 -2.95 22.52
N LEU A 186 18.30 -1.63 22.28
CA LEU A 186 18.89 -0.96 21.11
C LEU A 186 19.46 0.42 21.46
N GLY A 187 20.70 0.69 21.05
CA GLY A 187 21.30 2.03 21.18
C GLY A 187 20.66 3.08 20.27
N VAL A 188 20.42 4.28 20.80
CA VAL A 188 19.80 5.40 20.07
C VAL A 188 20.75 6.62 20.08
N PRO A 189 21.09 7.21 18.91
CA PRO A 189 21.91 8.42 18.84
C PRO A 189 21.30 9.58 19.65
N GLY A 190 22.14 10.31 20.38
CA GLY A 190 21.71 11.40 21.25
C GLY A 190 21.13 10.95 22.62
N LEU A 191 21.12 9.65 22.92
CA LEU A 191 20.63 9.08 24.19
C LEU A 191 21.62 8.08 24.80
N GLY A 192 22.92 8.18 24.48
CA GLY A 192 23.92 7.16 24.84
C GLY A 192 23.91 6.76 26.32
N PRO A 193 24.08 7.70 27.27
CA PRO A 193 24.02 7.39 28.70
C PRO A 193 22.68 6.83 29.16
N TYR A 194 21.56 7.35 28.65
CA TYR A 194 20.23 6.81 28.94
C TYR A 194 20.09 5.35 28.49
N CYS A 195 20.53 5.03 27.27
CA CYS A 195 20.57 3.66 26.78
C CYS A 195 21.40 2.78 27.71
N ALA A 196 22.61 3.23 28.10
CA ALA A 196 23.45 2.49 29.03
C ALA A 196 22.73 2.18 30.37
N THR A 197 22.00 3.14 30.94
CA THR A 197 21.21 2.88 32.16
C THR A 197 20.12 1.82 31.95
N LYS A 198 19.45 1.81 30.79
CA LYS A 198 18.36 0.87 30.50
C LYS A 198 18.87 -0.54 30.20
N TYR A 199 19.98 -0.67 29.48
CA TYR A 199 20.69 -1.96 29.35
C TYR A 199 21.10 -2.52 30.72
N ALA A 200 21.61 -1.67 31.61
CA ALA A 200 21.98 -2.10 32.96
C ALA A 200 20.77 -2.55 33.81
N VAL A 201 19.62 -1.88 33.67
CA VAL A 201 18.38 -2.27 34.34
C VAL A 201 17.87 -3.62 33.83
N GLU A 202 17.91 -3.87 32.52
CA GLU A 202 17.48 -5.15 31.96
C GLU A 202 18.38 -6.30 32.42
N GLY A 203 19.70 -6.10 32.37
CA GLY A 203 20.66 -7.08 32.90
C GLY A 203 20.48 -7.35 34.40
N LEU A 204 20.21 -6.32 35.20
CA LEU A 204 19.91 -6.47 36.63
C LEU A 204 18.67 -7.33 36.87
N VAL A 205 17.59 -7.07 36.14
CA VAL A 205 16.31 -7.80 36.31
C VAL A 205 16.43 -9.22 35.80
N GLU A 206 17.13 -9.44 34.67
CA GLU A 206 17.40 -10.78 34.16
C GLU A 206 18.17 -11.62 35.18
N ALA A 207 19.26 -11.07 35.74
CA ALA A 207 20.03 -11.75 36.78
C ALA A 207 19.17 -12.10 38.01
N MET A 208 18.39 -11.14 38.50
CA MET A 208 17.50 -11.33 39.66
C MET A 208 16.45 -12.43 39.42
N LEU A 209 15.94 -12.60 38.20
CA LEU A 209 14.92 -13.61 37.90
C LEU A 209 15.45 -15.04 38.15
N TYR A 210 16.71 -15.31 37.84
CA TYR A 210 17.32 -16.62 38.12
C TYR A 210 17.39 -16.92 39.63
N GLU A 211 17.55 -15.90 40.47
CA GLU A 211 17.59 -16.04 41.94
C GLU A 211 16.20 -16.19 42.57
N THR A 212 15.19 -15.59 41.95
CA THR A 212 13.86 -15.38 42.55
C THR A 212 12.80 -16.38 42.08
N ASP A 213 13.07 -17.15 41.03
CA ASP A 213 12.16 -18.14 40.45
C ASP A 213 11.70 -19.20 41.47
N SER A 214 12.65 -19.72 42.25
CA SER A 214 12.41 -20.78 43.25
C SER A 214 11.47 -20.37 44.40
N ILE A 215 11.27 -19.07 44.62
CA ILE A 215 10.44 -18.50 45.68
C ILE A 215 9.17 -17.83 45.14
N ASN A 216 8.80 -18.12 43.89
CA ASN A 216 7.58 -17.64 43.22
C ASN A 216 7.45 -16.10 43.16
N VAL A 217 8.58 -15.40 43.12
CA VAL A 217 8.64 -13.96 42.87
C VAL A 217 8.94 -13.74 41.40
N LYS A 218 8.13 -12.93 40.73
CA LYS A 218 8.19 -12.75 39.27
C LYS A 218 8.51 -11.31 38.92
N ALA A 219 9.22 -11.07 37.83
CA ALA A 219 9.43 -9.74 37.27
C ALA A 219 8.92 -9.66 35.83
N THR A 220 8.52 -8.47 35.41
CA THR A 220 8.14 -8.18 34.03
C THR A 220 8.76 -6.86 33.62
N LEU A 221 9.64 -6.90 32.63
CA LEU A 221 10.17 -5.72 31.97
C LEU A 221 9.12 -5.17 31.01
N VAL A 222 8.89 -3.88 31.09
CA VAL A 222 8.04 -3.13 30.15
C VAL A 222 8.96 -2.23 29.36
N GLU A 223 8.94 -2.37 28.03
CA GLU A 223 9.76 -1.56 27.11
C GLU A 223 8.86 -0.64 26.27
N PRO A 224 8.51 0.55 26.77
CA PRO A 224 7.79 1.53 25.97
C PRO A 224 8.65 1.98 24.78
N GLY A 225 8.02 2.10 23.61
CA GLY A 225 8.58 2.86 22.50
C GLY A 225 8.34 4.36 22.66
N LEU A 226 8.96 5.16 21.78
CA LEU A 226 8.81 6.62 21.72
C LEU A 226 7.32 7.00 21.59
N LYS A 227 6.82 7.78 22.55
CA LYS A 227 5.51 8.46 22.49
C LYS A 227 5.72 9.93 22.17
N ASN A 228 4.83 10.51 21.37
CA ASN A 228 4.92 11.89 20.87
C ASN A 228 4.81 13.00 21.95
N GLU A 229 4.60 12.68 23.22
CA GLU A 229 4.22 13.66 24.26
C GLU A 229 5.26 13.88 25.37
N ASP A 230 6.43 13.21 25.37
CA ASP A 230 7.42 13.33 26.47
C ASP A 230 8.48 14.45 26.28
N PHE A 231 8.30 15.38 25.34
CA PHE A 231 9.15 16.58 25.20
C PHE A 231 8.52 17.79 25.91
N GLU A 232 8.61 17.83 27.24
CA GLU A 232 8.61 19.12 27.96
C GLU A 232 10.04 19.42 28.42
N LEU A 233 10.72 20.27 27.66
CA LEU A 233 12.03 20.84 27.97
C LEU A 233 11.94 21.72 29.22
N ARG A 234 12.79 21.48 30.23
CA ARG A 234 13.13 22.50 31.22
C ARG A 234 14.35 23.29 30.71
N PRO A 235 14.24 24.58 30.39
CA PRO A 235 15.40 25.43 30.16
C PRO A 235 16.02 25.79 31.51
N MET A 236 17.33 25.59 31.66
CA MET A 236 18.09 26.18 32.76
C MET A 236 18.31 27.68 32.52
N GLY A 237 17.85 28.52 33.44
CA GLY A 237 18.41 29.85 33.71
C GLY A 237 17.56 31.08 33.37
N SER A 238 16.77 31.57 34.34
CA SER A 238 16.71 33.01 34.72
C SER A 238 15.80 33.23 35.95
N ARG A 239 16.30 34.03 36.89
CA ARG A 239 15.68 34.37 38.20
C ARG A 239 14.54 35.39 38.06
N ALA A 240 13.57 35.23 38.95
CA ALA A 240 12.65 36.21 39.55
C ALA A 240 11.42 36.71 38.74
N GLY A 241 10.22 36.46 39.30
CA GLY A 241 9.10 37.40 39.18
C GLY A 241 7.68 36.84 38.96
N SER A 242 7.01 36.46 40.06
CA SER A 242 5.54 36.52 40.26
C SER A 242 4.60 35.44 39.67
N ARG A 243 3.52 35.20 40.42
CA ARG A 243 2.62 34.02 40.49
C ARG A 243 1.35 34.15 39.60
N SER A 244 0.96 33.03 38.96
CA SER A 244 -0.38 32.36 38.85
C SER A 244 -1.66 33.11 38.37
N PRO A 245 -2.76 32.41 37.98
CA PRO A 245 -2.95 31.03 37.44
C PRO A 245 -3.98 30.91 36.27
N GLY A 246 -4.04 29.74 35.61
CA GLY A 246 -5.32 29.14 35.20
C GLY A 246 -5.44 28.61 33.77
N GLY A 247 -5.31 27.29 33.62
CA GLY A 247 -5.71 26.55 32.41
C GLY A 247 -5.84 25.06 32.72
N HIS A 248 -7.08 24.60 32.96
CA HIS A 248 -7.45 23.19 33.06
C HIS A 248 -7.80 22.65 31.68
N GLU A 249 -7.30 21.47 31.32
CA GLU A 249 -8.16 20.45 30.76
C GLU A 249 -7.69 19.03 31.11
N ARG A 250 -8.68 18.17 31.33
CA ARG A 250 -8.60 16.79 31.78
C ARG A 250 -8.40 15.88 30.58
N ASP A 251 -7.89 14.68 30.82
CA ASP A 251 -8.51 13.49 30.25
C ASP A 251 -8.42 12.25 31.14
N GLY A 252 -9.53 11.50 31.17
CA GLY A 252 -9.62 10.11 31.59
C GLY A 252 -9.57 9.24 30.32
N PHE A 253 -8.72 8.22 30.18
CA PHE A 253 -8.66 6.98 30.97
C PHE A 253 -9.87 6.06 30.73
N LEU A 254 -9.82 5.11 29.76
CA LEU A 254 -9.29 3.74 29.95
C LEU A 254 -9.82 2.63 29.01
N SER A 255 -8.89 1.71 28.72
CA SER A 255 -9.02 0.23 28.61
C SER A 255 -9.84 -0.32 27.43
N ARG A 256 -9.51 -1.44 26.78
CA ARG A 256 -8.61 -2.58 27.07
C ARG A 256 -8.37 -3.39 25.78
N SER A 257 -7.25 -4.12 25.70
CA SER A 257 -6.82 -5.04 24.64
C SER A 257 -7.03 -6.53 25.01
N PRO A 258 -7.05 -7.47 24.04
CA PRO A 258 -6.65 -8.87 24.26
C PRO A 258 -5.44 -9.33 23.42
N SER A 259 -4.92 -10.51 23.79
CA SER A 259 -3.61 -11.16 23.64
C SER A 259 -3.15 -11.64 22.24
N ARG A 260 -1.82 -11.82 22.09
CA ARG A 260 -1.05 -12.12 20.86
C ARG A 260 -0.87 -13.63 20.58
N ARG A 261 -1.57 -14.14 19.57
CA ARG A 261 -1.09 -15.18 18.61
C ARG A 261 -0.06 -14.52 17.64
N PRO A 262 0.67 -15.23 16.75
CA PRO A 262 1.54 -14.59 15.75
C PRO A 262 0.72 -13.57 14.95
N GLN A 263 0.79 -12.32 15.38
CA GLN A 263 -0.18 -11.31 14.99
C GLN A 263 0.28 -10.81 13.61
N GLN A 264 -0.46 -11.24 12.58
CA GLN A 264 -1.00 -10.31 11.58
C GLN A 264 -0.96 -8.90 12.19
N GLN A 265 -0.18 -7.98 11.63
CA GLN A 265 -0.25 -6.58 12.01
C GLN A 265 -1.74 -6.23 12.06
N SER A 266 -2.28 -6.03 13.27
CA SER A 266 -3.73 -5.97 13.39
C SER A 266 -4.16 -4.77 12.55
N LEU A 267 -5.12 -4.98 11.66
CA LEU A 267 -5.75 -3.96 10.82
C LEU A 267 -5.96 -2.65 11.63
N ALA A 268 -6.26 -2.73 12.93
CA ALA A 268 -6.38 -1.61 13.86
C ALA A 268 -5.17 -0.63 13.95
N ALA A 269 -3.92 -1.10 13.84
CA ALA A 269 -2.72 -0.27 13.91
C ALA A 269 -2.39 0.44 12.59
N GLN A 270 -2.75 -0.17 11.45
CA GLN A 270 -2.71 0.49 10.14
C GLN A 270 -3.92 1.42 9.93
N ILE A 271 -5.11 1.03 10.45
CA ILE A 271 -6.32 1.88 10.52
C ILE A 271 -6.03 3.14 11.33
N SER A 272 -5.37 3.07 12.49
CA SER A 272 -5.13 4.27 13.33
C SER A 272 -4.19 5.30 12.69
N LYS A 273 -3.31 4.87 11.77
CA LYS A 273 -2.47 5.77 10.97
C LYS A 273 -3.26 6.49 9.87
N VAL A 274 -4.39 5.93 9.39
CA VAL A 274 -5.24 6.54 8.34
C VAL A 274 -6.45 7.27 8.92
N ASP A 275 -7.02 6.79 10.04
CA ASP A 275 -8.05 7.49 10.83
C ASP A 275 -7.59 8.89 11.25
N ASN A 276 -6.28 9.09 11.36
CA ASN A 276 -5.66 10.37 11.72
C ASN A 276 -4.94 11.08 10.57
N SER A 277 -5.18 10.74 9.29
CA SER A 277 -4.65 11.54 8.17
C SER A 277 -5.52 12.79 7.99
N PRO A 278 -5.04 13.99 8.36
CA PRO A 278 -5.86 15.19 8.26
C PRO A 278 -6.18 15.51 6.79
N GLY A 279 -5.24 15.24 5.88
CA GLY A 279 -5.37 15.49 4.45
C GLY A 279 -6.47 14.66 3.76
N ALA A 280 -6.59 13.38 4.07
CA ALA A 280 -7.60 12.51 3.47
C ALA A 280 -9.02 12.90 3.92
N SER A 281 -9.18 13.25 5.21
CA SER A 281 -10.45 13.74 5.75
C SER A 281 -10.85 15.09 5.14
N ILE A 282 -9.87 16.01 4.97
CA ILE A 282 -10.10 17.30 4.31
C ILE A 282 -10.54 17.11 2.85
N LEU A 283 -9.85 16.26 2.08
CA LEU A 283 -10.21 16.01 0.67
C LEU A 283 -11.59 15.36 0.51
N ALA A 284 -11.92 14.38 1.35
CA ALA A 284 -13.22 13.72 1.36
C ALA A 284 -14.35 14.69 1.70
N TYR A 285 -14.14 15.54 2.72
CA TYR A 285 -15.07 16.59 3.10
C TYR A 285 -15.26 17.61 1.97
N CYS A 286 -14.15 18.11 1.39
CA CYS A 286 -14.19 19.06 0.27
C CYS A 286 -14.95 18.49 -0.93
N PHE A 287 -14.64 17.26 -1.35
CA PHE A 287 -15.32 16.60 -2.47
C PHE A 287 -16.82 16.43 -2.20
N SER A 288 -17.18 15.93 -1.02
CA SER A 288 -18.59 15.67 -0.67
C SER A 288 -19.39 16.97 -0.54
N SER A 289 -18.78 18.01 0.03
CA SER A 289 -19.38 19.35 0.18
C SER A 289 -19.60 20.03 -1.17
N ILE A 290 -18.60 20.01 -2.07
CA ILE A 290 -18.71 20.55 -3.42
C ILE A 290 -19.78 19.77 -4.20
N SER A 291 -19.72 18.43 -4.16
CA SER A 291 -20.67 17.57 -4.87
C SER A 291 -22.11 17.80 -4.40
N MET A 292 -22.34 17.88 -3.09
CA MET A 292 -23.66 18.19 -2.54
C MET A 292 -24.17 19.56 -3.00
N THR A 293 -23.29 20.58 -3.00
CA THR A 293 -23.67 21.95 -3.41
C THR A 293 -24.05 22.01 -4.89
N VAL A 294 -23.27 21.36 -5.77
CA VAL A 294 -23.54 21.32 -7.21
C VAL A 294 -24.81 20.54 -7.51
N VAL A 295 -25.03 19.39 -6.86
CA VAL A 295 -26.24 18.59 -7.08
C VAL A 295 -27.48 19.25 -6.51
N ASN A 296 -27.39 19.89 -5.33
CA ASN A 296 -28.48 20.71 -4.80
C ASN A 296 -28.83 21.82 -5.80
N LYS A 297 -27.83 22.55 -6.33
CA LYS A 297 -28.06 23.59 -7.34
C LYS A 297 -28.73 23.03 -8.59
N PHE A 298 -28.27 21.87 -9.08
CA PHE A 298 -28.86 21.21 -10.24
C PHE A 298 -30.34 20.88 -10.05
N VAL A 299 -30.71 20.35 -8.88
CA VAL A 299 -32.11 19.98 -8.56
C VAL A 299 -32.99 21.23 -8.43
N VAL A 300 -32.55 22.24 -7.70
CA VAL A 300 -33.39 23.40 -7.35
C VAL A 300 -33.43 24.51 -8.40
N SER A 301 -32.53 24.49 -9.40
CA SER A 301 -32.51 25.47 -10.49
C SER A 301 -33.53 25.17 -11.60
N GLY A 302 -34.43 24.20 -11.40
CA GLY A 302 -35.55 23.96 -12.30
C GLY A 302 -36.43 25.21 -12.42
N LYS A 303 -36.82 25.57 -13.66
CA LYS A 303 -37.58 26.81 -13.96
C LYS A 303 -38.89 26.96 -13.16
N PHE A 304 -39.49 25.84 -12.75
CA PHE A 304 -40.74 25.79 -11.98
C PHE A 304 -40.57 25.16 -10.59
N TRP A 305 -39.34 25.07 -10.08
CA TRP A 305 -39.06 24.31 -8.87
C TRP A 305 -39.67 24.95 -7.62
N ASN A 306 -40.61 24.26 -6.97
CA ASN A 306 -41.26 24.73 -5.75
C ASN A 306 -41.37 23.69 -4.62
N LEU A 307 -40.95 22.44 -4.83
CA LEU A 307 -41.01 21.32 -3.88
C LEU A 307 -39.74 21.18 -3.01
N ASN A 308 -39.40 22.21 -2.25
CA ASN A 308 -38.18 22.30 -1.43
C ASN A 308 -38.26 21.48 -0.13
N PHE A 309 -39.39 21.49 0.58
CA PHE A 309 -39.60 20.68 1.79
C PHE A 309 -39.66 19.19 1.45
N PHE A 310 -40.33 18.82 0.35
CA PHE A 310 -40.29 17.45 -0.17
C PHE A 310 -38.86 16.99 -0.48
N TYR A 311 -38.08 17.83 -1.16
CA TYR A 311 -36.69 17.54 -1.48
C TYR A 311 -35.84 17.25 -0.24
N LEU A 312 -35.92 18.14 0.75
CA LEU A 312 -35.18 18.00 2.00
C LEU A 312 -35.64 16.76 2.79
N ALA A 313 -36.94 16.42 2.74
CA ALA A 313 -37.46 15.21 3.35
C ALA A 313 -36.87 13.95 2.72
N VAL A 314 -36.76 13.90 1.37
CA VAL A 314 -36.13 12.78 0.65
C VAL A 314 -34.67 12.63 1.05
N GLN A 315 -33.91 13.72 1.17
CA GLN A 315 -32.51 13.68 1.62
C GLN A 315 -32.38 13.12 3.04
N ALA A 316 -33.23 13.59 3.97
CA ALA A 316 -33.23 13.12 5.35
C ALA A 316 -33.62 11.63 5.46
N ILE A 317 -34.60 11.17 4.69
CA ILE A 317 -35.03 9.76 4.61
C ILE A 317 -33.89 8.88 4.09
N VAL A 318 -33.23 9.28 3.00
CA VAL A 318 -32.11 8.54 2.41
C VAL A 318 -30.96 8.44 3.42
N CYS A 319 -30.67 9.53 4.13
CA CYS A 319 -29.64 9.55 5.18
C CYS A 319 -29.96 8.55 6.31
N VAL A 320 -31.16 8.62 6.89
CA VAL A 320 -31.56 7.73 8.00
C VAL A 320 -31.61 6.27 7.55
N THR A 321 -32.15 5.99 6.37
CA THR A 321 -32.25 4.64 5.81
C THR A 321 -30.85 4.05 5.60
N THR A 322 -29.92 4.84 5.08
CA THR A 322 -28.53 4.41 4.87
C THR A 322 -27.83 4.12 6.19
N ILE A 323 -27.98 4.98 7.20
CA ILE A 323 -27.44 4.76 8.56
C ILE A 323 -27.99 3.44 9.14
N GLN A 324 -29.29 3.18 8.98
CA GLN A 324 -29.91 1.96 9.48
C GLN A 324 -29.46 0.70 8.74
N ILE A 325 -29.31 0.76 7.41
CA ILE A 325 -28.72 -0.34 6.62
C ILE A 325 -27.28 -0.59 7.07
N CYS A 326 -26.48 0.46 7.24
CA CYS A 326 -25.11 0.37 7.73
C CYS A 326 -25.05 -0.26 9.14
N LYS A 327 -26.00 0.05 10.03
CA LYS A 327 -26.12 -0.62 11.33
C LYS A 327 -26.43 -2.11 11.19
N ASN A 328 -27.41 -2.48 10.36
CA ASN A 328 -27.83 -3.86 10.17
C ASN A 328 -26.74 -4.73 9.53
N VAL A 329 -25.92 -4.15 8.66
CA VAL A 329 -24.76 -4.81 8.03
C VAL A 329 -23.53 -4.84 8.96
N GLY A 330 -23.64 -4.24 10.16
CA GLY A 330 -22.55 -4.18 11.15
C GLY A 330 -21.44 -3.16 10.81
N MET A 331 -21.71 -2.23 9.90
CA MET A 331 -20.83 -1.10 9.54
C MET A 331 -20.82 -0.03 10.64
N ILE A 332 -21.96 0.21 11.31
CA ILE A 332 -22.06 1.10 12.48
C ILE A 332 -22.25 0.24 13.73
N ARG A 333 -21.20 0.12 14.54
CA ARG A 333 -21.21 -0.71 15.76
C ARG A 333 -21.81 0.00 16.97
N VAL A 334 -21.80 1.32 16.97
CA VAL A 334 -22.20 2.15 18.10
C VAL A 334 -23.19 3.22 17.60
N LEU A 335 -24.46 2.85 17.53
CA LEU A 335 -25.58 3.78 17.41
C LEU A 335 -26.47 3.54 18.63
N ALA A 336 -26.66 4.56 19.47
CA ALA A 336 -27.49 4.42 20.65
C ALA A 336 -28.93 4.01 20.25
N PRO A 337 -29.63 3.21 21.09
CA PRO A 337 -31.06 3.02 20.89
C PRO A 337 -31.77 4.38 20.94
N PHE A 338 -32.88 4.50 20.21
CA PHE A 338 -33.68 5.71 20.21
C PHE A 338 -34.22 5.97 21.62
N ASP A 339 -34.01 7.19 22.11
CA ASP A 339 -34.38 7.64 23.44
C ASP A 339 -35.28 8.87 23.31
N GLN A 340 -36.51 8.74 23.80
CA GLN A 340 -37.54 9.75 23.65
C GLN A 340 -37.25 11.02 24.46
N GLU A 341 -36.54 10.92 25.58
CA GLU A 341 -36.15 12.11 26.34
C GLU A 341 -35.06 12.90 25.61
N LYS A 342 -34.09 12.19 25.03
CA LYS A 342 -33.04 12.82 24.23
C LYS A 342 -33.63 13.45 22.97
N ALA A 343 -34.58 12.78 22.32
CA ALA A 343 -35.31 13.33 21.18
C ALA A 343 -36.02 14.65 21.53
N LYS A 344 -36.75 14.71 22.65
CA LYS A 344 -37.45 15.93 23.10
C LYS A 344 -36.48 17.09 23.37
N LYS A 345 -35.34 16.82 24.04
CA LYS A 345 -34.31 17.84 24.32
C LYS A 345 -33.60 18.32 23.05
N TRP A 346 -33.45 17.45 22.05
CA TRP A 346 -32.80 17.76 20.77
C TRP A 346 -33.73 18.37 19.70
N PHE A 347 -35.04 18.22 19.87
CA PHE A 347 -36.03 18.70 18.90
C PHE A 347 -35.93 20.20 18.57
N PRO A 348 -35.71 21.13 19.54
CA PRO A 348 -35.51 22.55 19.22
C PRO A 348 -34.31 22.80 18.29
N ILE A 349 -33.23 22.03 18.44
CA ILE A 349 -32.05 22.10 17.55
C ILE A 349 -32.41 21.60 16.14
N SER A 350 -33.25 20.57 16.06
CA SER A 350 -33.73 20.03 14.79
C SER A 350 -34.63 21.04 14.05
N LEU A 351 -35.40 21.86 14.76
CA LEU A 351 -36.16 22.96 14.14
C LEU A 351 -35.24 24.06 13.58
N LEU A 352 -34.17 24.42 14.30
CA LEU A 352 -33.16 25.34 13.80
C LEU A 352 -32.44 24.77 12.56
N LEU A 353 -32.20 23.44 12.54
CA LEU A 353 -31.66 22.75 11.38
C LEU A 353 -32.58 22.85 10.16
N VAL A 354 -33.90 22.65 10.32
CA VAL A 354 -34.89 22.83 9.23
C VAL A 354 -34.84 24.26 8.69
N GLY A 355 -34.82 25.26 9.57
CA GLY A 355 -34.68 26.67 9.17
C GLY A 355 -33.40 26.94 8.37
N MET A 356 -32.27 26.39 8.82
CA MET A 356 -30.98 26.49 8.14
C MET A 356 -31.01 25.85 6.75
N ILE A 357 -31.42 24.58 6.62
CA ILE A 357 -31.39 23.88 5.33
C ILE A 357 -32.42 24.43 4.34
N TYR A 358 -33.57 24.91 4.82
CA TYR A 358 -34.59 25.52 3.95
C TYR A 358 -34.14 26.86 3.39
N THR A 359 -33.67 27.78 4.25
CA THR A 359 -33.16 29.10 3.82
C THR A 359 -31.95 28.96 2.91
N SER A 360 -31.07 27.99 3.17
CA SER A 360 -29.92 27.64 2.32
C SER A 360 -30.36 27.19 0.93
N THR A 361 -31.36 26.30 0.87
CA THR A 361 -31.90 25.78 -0.40
C THR A 361 -32.55 26.89 -1.22
N LYS A 362 -33.32 27.78 -0.58
CA LYS A 362 -33.92 28.96 -1.21
C LYS A 362 -32.86 29.96 -1.71
N ALA A 363 -31.82 30.23 -0.95
CA ALA A 363 -30.73 31.10 -1.39
C ALA A 363 -30.00 30.50 -2.61
N LEU A 364 -29.75 29.18 -2.60
CA LEU A 364 -29.09 28.48 -3.71
C LEU A 364 -29.95 28.43 -4.98
N GLN A 365 -31.28 28.49 -4.86
CA GLN A 365 -32.18 28.60 -6.00
C GLN A 365 -31.92 29.88 -6.80
N PHE A 366 -31.77 31.02 -6.13
CA PHE A 366 -31.66 32.33 -6.77
C PHE A 366 -30.21 32.81 -7.02
N LEU A 367 -29.25 32.38 -6.20
CA LEU A 367 -27.85 32.81 -6.32
C LEU A 367 -26.99 31.83 -7.13
N SER A 368 -25.92 32.32 -7.75
CA SER A 368 -24.89 31.47 -8.34
C SER A 368 -24.09 30.76 -7.25
N VAL A 369 -23.46 29.62 -7.56
CA VAL A 369 -22.66 28.85 -6.60
C VAL A 369 -21.50 29.69 -6.02
N PRO A 370 -20.76 30.50 -6.80
CA PRO A 370 -19.72 31.38 -6.26
C PRO A 370 -20.27 32.42 -5.27
N VAL A 371 -21.35 33.12 -5.63
CA VAL A 371 -21.97 34.14 -4.76
C VAL A 371 -22.52 33.51 -3.49
N TYR A 372 -23.20 32.37 -3.61
CA TYR A 372 -23.67 31.58 -2.47
C TYR A 372 -22.51 31.22 -1.51
N THR A 373 -21.34 30.88 -2.05
CA THR A 373 -20.16 30.48 -1.27
C THR A 373 -19.53 31.65 -0.52
N ILE A 374 -19.54 32.87 -1.08
CA ILE A 374 -19.07 34.08 -0.38
C ILE A 374 -19.83 34.29 0.94
N PHE A 375 -21.16 34.28 0.89
CA PHE A 375 -21.98 34.51 2.09
C PHE A 375 -21.93 33.33 3.07
N LYS A 376 -21.76 32.11 2.58
CA LYS A 376 -21.50 30.95 3.44
C LYS A 376 -20.20 31.13 4.23
N ASN A 377 -19.16 31.70 3.61
CA ASN A 377 -17.90 32.00 4.30
C ASN A 377 -18.04 33.16 5.29
N LEU A 378 -18.87 34.17 4.98
CA LEU A 378 -19.23 35.22 5.94
C LEU A 378 -19.93 34.65 7.20
N THR A 379 -20.72 33.58 7.04
CA THR A 379 -21.38 32.90 8.16
C THR A 379 -20.39 32.33 9.18
N ILE A 380 -19.22 31.87 8.71
CA ILE A 380 -18.16 31.35 9.60
C ILE A 380 -17.64 32.44 10.53
N ILE A 381 -17.52 33.67 10.01
CA ILE A 381 -17.11 34.85 10.81
C ILE A 381 -18.17 35.15 11.87
N VAL A 382 -19.45 35.17 11.49
CA VAL A 382 -20.56 35.39 12.43
C VAL A 382 -20.62 34.33 13.53
N ILE A 383 -20.37 33.06 13.18
CA ILE A 383 -20.27 31.96 14.15
C ILE A 383 -19.10 32.18 15.11
N ALA A 384 -17.92 32.54 14.61
CA ALA A 384 -16.73 32.76 15.44
C ALA A 384 -16.94 33.91 16.45
N TYR A 385 -17.53 35.03 16.01
CA TYR A 385 -17.90 36.12 16.93
C TYR A 385 -19.02 35.72 17.90
N GLY A 386 -20.01 34.96 17.43
CA GLY A 386 -21.04 34.38 18.29
C GLY A 386 -20.48 33.45 19.36
N GLU A 387 -19.42 32.69 19.04
CA GLU A 387 -18.72 31.85 20.01
C GLU A 387 -17.99 32.66 21.08
N VAL A 388 -17.34 33.77 20.69
CA VAL A 388 -16.74 34.72 21.63
C VAL A 388 -17.81 35.30 22.57
N LEU A 389 -18.95 35.74 22.02
CA LEU A 389 -20.03 36.35 22.80
C LEU A 389 -20.72 35.37 23.75
N TRP A 390 -20.93 34.11 23.34
CA TRP A 390 -21.71 33.13 24.12
C TRP A 390 -20.86 32.24 25.03
N PHE A 391 -19.57 32.06 24.73
CA PHE A 391 -18.68 31.14 25.44
C PHE A 391 -17.39 31.79 25.96
N GLY A 392 -17.17 33.09 25.76
CA GLY A 392 -16.06 33.85 26.35
C GLY A 392 -14.66 33.56 25.78
N GLY A 393 -14.58 33.02 24.55
CA GLY A 393 -13.30 32.76 23.86
C GLY A 393 -12.67 34.01 23.24
N SER A 394 -11.54 33.84 22.54
CA SER A 394 -10.88 34.91 21.76
C SER A 394 -10.58 34.46 20.33
N VAL A 395 -10.66 35.39 19.37
CA VAL A 395 -10.27 35.13 17.98
C VAL A 395 -8.77 35.38 17.85
N THR A 396 -8.00 34.36 17.48
CA THR A 396 -6.54 34.50 17.31
C THR A 396 -6.20 35.30 16.05
N PRO A 397 -5.04 35.97 16.00
CA PRO A 397 -4.58 36.66 14.78
C PRO A 397 -4.51 35.72 13.56
N LEU A 398 -4.18 34.44 13.77
CA LEU A 398 -4.14 33.42 12.71
C LEU A 398 -5.55 33.07 12.19
N ALA A 399 -6.56 33.03 13.06
CA ALA A 399 -7.95 32.87 12.64
C ALA A 399 -8.44 34.08 11.83
N LEU A 400 -8.05 35.29 12.25
CA LEU A 400 -8.39 36.53 11.55
C LEU A 400 -7.76 36.59 10.14
N LEU A 401 -6.49 36.19 10.01
CA LEU A 401 -5.81 36.03 8.72
C LEU A 401 -6.52 34.99 7.84
N SER A 402 -6.94 33.87 8.42
CA SER A 402 -7.66 32.80 7.72
C SER A 402 -9.02 33.28 7.20
N PHE A 403 -9.76 34.09 7.98
CA PHE A 403 -11.00 34.72 7.53
C PHE A 403 -10.77 35.69 6.37
N GLY A 404 -9.70 36.49 6.43
CA GLY A 404 -9.31 37.39 5.34
C GLY A 404 -9.03 36.64 4.03
N LEU A 405 -8.22 35.58 4.09
CA LEU A 405 -7.91 34.74 2.92
C LEU A 405 -9.14 34.01 2.35
N MET A 406 -10.05 33.57 3.23
CA MET A 406 -11.27 32.88 2.84
C MET A 406 -12.25 33.80 2.11
N VAL A 407 -12.42 35.04 2.58
CA VAL A 407 -13.24 36.05 1.89
C VAL A 407 -12.60 36.42 0.55
N LEU A 408 -11.29 36.69 0.53
CA LEU A 408 -10.56 37.05 -0.69
C LEU A 408 -10.68 35.98 -1.78
N SER A 409 -10.48 34.71 -1.45
CA SER A 409 -10.58 33.61 -2.42
C SER A 409 -11.99 33.47 -3.01
N SER A 410 -13.02 33.74 -2.21
CA SER A 410 -14.42 33.67 -2.65
C SER A 410 -14.80 34.83 -3.55
N VAL A 411 -14.30 36.04 -3.25
CA VAL A 411 -14.50 37.24 -4.09
C VAL A 411 -13.82 37.06 -5.45
N VAL A 412 -12.60 36.52 -5.48
CA VAL A 412 -11.88 36.21 -6.72
C VAL A 412 -12.66 35.18 -7.54
N ALA A 413 -13.20 34.13 -6.91
CA ALA A 413 -14.00 33.11 -7.60
C ALA A 413 -15.32 33.65 -8.18
N ALA A 414 -15.92 34.67 -7.58
CA ALA A 414 -17.14 35.31 -8.08
C ALA A 414 -16.88 36.48 -9.03
N TRP A 415 -15.61 36.84 -9.29
CA TRP A 415 -15.26 38.03 -10.06
C TRP A 415 -15.89 38.04 -11.46
N ALA A 416 -15.91 36.90 -12.15
CA ALA A 416 -16.53 36.77 -13.47
C ALA A 416 -18.06 37.00 -13.44
N ASP A 417 -18.75 36.47 -12.43
CA ASP A 417 -20.20 36.65 -12.25
C ASP A 417 -20.54 38.11 -11.90
N ILE A 418 -19.72 38.75 -11.06
CA ILE A 418 -19.86 40.17 -10.67
C ILE A 418 -19.65 41.07 -11.89
N GLN A 419 -18.65 40.79 -12.71
CA GLN A 419 -18.39 41.53 -13.95
C GLN A 419 -19.54 41.38 -14.95
N HIS A 420 -20.09 40.18 -15.10
CA HIS A 420 -21.25 39.95 -15.98
C HIS A 420 -22.52 40.66 -15.46
N ALA A 421 -22.73 40.73 -14.15
CA ALA A 421 -23.86 41.44 -13.56
C ALA A 421 -23.74 42.97 -13.70
N ILE A 422 -22.52 43.52 -13.60
CA ILE A 422 -22.27 44.97 -13.69
C ILE A 422 -22.23 45.46 -15.14
N TYR A 423 -21.61 44.70 -16.06
CA TYR A 423 -21.36 45.13 -17.43
C TYR A 423 -22.25 44.47 -18.50
N GLY A 424 -22.99 43.40 -18.16
CA GLY A 424 -23.78 42.61 -19.11
C GLY A 424 -25.24 43.03 -19.29
N SER A 425 -25.70 44.12 -18.67
CA SER A 425 -27.10 44.59 -18.80
C SER A 425 -27.27 45.60 -19.94
N VAL A 426 -27.36 45.11 -21.18
CA VAL A 426 -27.91 45.86 -22.31
C VAL A 426 -29.28 45.26 -22.66
N GLY A 427 -30.36 45.88 -22.14
CA GLY A 427 -31.75 45.53 -22.45
C GLY A 427 -32.74 46.00 -21.37
N GLU A 428 -33.43 47.13 -21.60
CA GLU A 428 -34.25 47.87 -20.62
C GLU A 428 -35.52 47.16 -20.09
N HIS A 429 -35.90 45.98 -20.58
CA HIS A 429 -37.12 45.28 -20.14
C HIS A 429 -36.91 44.05 -19.23
N ASP A 430 -35.71 43.45 -19.18
CA ASP A 430 -35.42 42.26 -18.34
C ASP A 430 -34.63 42.58 -17.06
N ALA A 431 -34.12 43.81 -16.92
CA ALA A 431 -33.26 44.20 -15.80
C ALA A 431 -34.01 44.23 -14.45
N SER A 432 -35.28 44.64 -14.41
CA SER A 432 -36.06 44.75 -13.17
C SER A 432 -36.38 43.38 -12.54
N ALA A 433 -36.77 42.39 -13.36
CA ALA A 433 -37.06 41.03 -12.90
C ALA A 433 -35.77 40.29 -12.46
N ALA A 434 -34.66 40.50 -13.18
CA ALA A 434 -33.35 39.95 -12.80
C ALA A 434 -32.85 40.55 -11.48
N MET A 435 -33.01 41.87 -11.28
CA MET A 435 -32.64 42.56 -10.03
C MET A 435 -33.51 42.12 -8.84
N SER A 436 -34.81 41.95 -9.05
CA SER A 436 -35.75 41.44 -8.02
C SER A 436 -35.40 40.01 -7.58
N THR A 437 -35.08 39.13 -8.54
CA THR A 437 -34.66 37.74 -8.29
C THR A 437 -33.34 37.69 -7.51
N LEU A 438 -32.39 38.56 -7.85
CA LEU A 438 -31.11 38.67 -7.17
C LEU A 438 -31.27 39.21 -5.73
N ASN A 439 -32.10 40.24 -5.54
CA ASN A 439 -32.43 40.80 -4.21
C ASN A 439 -33.12 39.78 -3.31
N ALA A 440 -34.03 38.96 -3.87
CA ALA A 440 -34.65 37.85 -3.14
C ALA A 440 -33.61 36.81 -2.72
N GLY A 441 -32.65 36.47 -3.59
CA GLY A 441 -31.53 35.58 -3.27
C GLY A 441 -30.67 36.10 -2.12
N TYR A 442 -30.31 37.38 -2.11
CA TYR A 442 -29.54 38.00 -1.02
C TYR A 442 -30.33 38.07 0.30
N ALA A 443 -31.64 38.34 0.24
CA ALA A 443 -32.49 38.33 1.43
C ALA A 443 -32.55 36.93 2.07
N TRP A 444 -32.78 35.88 1.27
CA TRP A 444 -32.76 34.49 1.74
C TRP A 444 -31.42 34.08 2.31
N MET A 445 -30.33 34.56 1.69
CA MET A 445 -28.99 34.32 2.20
C MET A 445 -28.75 35.04 3.54
N GLY A 446 -29.20 36.27 3.71
CA GLY A 446 -29.15 36.99 4.99
C GLY A 446 -29.85 36.20 6.10
N PHE A 447 -31.08 35.72 5.84
CA PHE A 447 -31.77 34.81 6.77
C PHE A 447 -30.98 33.52 7.02
N ASN A 448 -30.36 32.95 5.99
CA ASN A 448 -29.56 31.75 6.13
C ASN A 448 -28.35 31.94 7.05
N VAL A 449 -27.66 33.08 7.00
CA VAL A 449 -26.54 33.39 7.91
C VAL A 449 -27.01 33.32 9.37
N PHE A 450 -28.13 33.96 9.69
CA PHE A 450 -28.68 33.95 11.06
C PHE A 450 -29.17 32.56 11.48
N CYS A 451 -29.92 31.85 10.63
CA CYS A 451 -30.40 30.50 10.93
C CYS A 451 -29.24 29.51 11.13
N THR A 452 -28.19 29.62 10.31
CA THR A 452 -26.98 28.78 10.41
C THR A 452 -26.22 29.08 11.70
N ALA A 453 -26.02 30.35 12.04
CA ALA A 453 -25.35 30.72 13.29
C ALA A 453 -26.14 30.27 14.53
N ALA A 454 -27.46 30.47 14.53
CA ALA A 454 -28.35 30.02 15.61
C ALA A 454 -28.32 28.50 15.78
N TYR A 455 -28.36 27.74 14.68
CA TYR A 455 -28.25 26.28 14.70
C TYR A 455 -26.91 25.82 15.27
N VAL A 456 -25.78 26.35 14.76
CA VAL A 456 -24.43 25.92 15.18
C VAL A 456 -24.17 26.24 16.65
N LEU A 457 -24.48 27.47 17.09
CA LEU A 457 -24.28 27.89 18.48
C LEU A 457 -25.23 27.15 19.44
N GLY A 458 -26.50 26.98 19.03
CA GLY A 458 -27.50 26.21 19.79
C GLY A 458 -27.10 24.75 19.95
N MET A 459 -26.68 24.09 18.86
CA MET A 459 -26.17 22.74 18.86
C MET A 459 -24.96 22.61 19.79
N ARG A 460 -23.95 23.51 19.67
CA ARG A 460 -22.75 23.47 20.52
C ARG A 460 -23.06 23.63 22.01
N LYS A 461 -24.07 24.44 22.36
CA LYS A 461 -24.54 24.62 23.75
C LYS A 461 -25.21 23.36 24.32
N VAL A 462 -25.93 22.61 23.49
CA VAL A 462 -26.72 21.44 23.91
C VAL A 462 -25.92 20.14 23.81
N ILE A 463 -24.99 20.00 22.86
CA ILE A 463 -24.26 18.75 22.59
C ILE A 463 -23.49 18.22 23.79
N LYS A 464 -22.85 19.12 24.58
CA LYS A 464 -22.12 18.74 25.81
C LYS A 464 -23.03 18.13 26.89
N LYS A 465 -24.33 18.42 26.86
CA LYS A 465 -25.33 17.90 27.82
C LYS A 465 -25.95 16.56 27.40
N MET A 466 -25.78 16.15 26.13
CA MET A 466 -26.52 15.02 25.55
C MET A 466 -25.72 13.71 25.50
N ASN A 467 -24.41 13.77 25.76
CA ASN A 467 -23.48 12.64 25.68
C ASN A 467 -23.66 11.80 24.39
N PHE A 468 -23.90 12.49 23.26
CA PHE A 468 -24.05 11.86 21.95
C PHE A 468 -22.70 11.36 21.44
N LYS A 469 -22.68 10.17 20.85
CA LYS A 469 -21.52 9.61 20.15
C LYS A 469 -21.54 10.04 18.67
N ASP A 470 -20.44 9.78 17.94
CA ASP A 470 -20.20 10.22 16.56
C ASP A 470 -21.40 10.12 15.59
N TRP A 471 -22.19 9.04 15.64
CA TRP A 471 -23.33 8.81 14.73
C TRP A 471 -24.69 9.27 15.25
N ASP A 472 -24.81 9.49 16.56
CA ASP A 472 -26.10 9.78 17.21
C ASP A 472 -26.61 11.16 16.75
N THR A 473 -25.74 12.18 16.76
CA THR A 473 -26.10 13.55 16.34
C THR A 473 -26.67 13.58 14.93
N MET A 474 -26.04 12.84 13.99
CA MET A 474 -26.49 12.79 12.59
C MET A 474 -27.83 12.06 12.45
N PHE A 475 -28.00 10.95 13.18
CA PHE A 475 -29.24 10.19 13.20
C PHE A 475 -30.40 11.03 13.74
N TYR A 476 -30.24 11.67 14.90
CA TYR A 476 -31.30 12.52 15.48
C TYR A 476 -31.59 13.76 14.63
N ASN A 477 -30.57 14.41 14.06
CA ASN A 477 -30.75 15.57 13.16
C ASN A 477 -31.61 15.24 11.93
N ASN A 478 -31.40 14.08 11.30
CA ASN A 478 -32.19 13.71 10.12
C ASN A 478 -33.53 13.08 10.52
N LEU A 479 -33.57 12.26 11.58
CA LEU A 479 -34.80 11.60 12.01
C LEU A 479 -35.87 12.59 12.50
N LEU A 480 -35.48 13.56 13.33
CA LEU A 480 -36.43 14.51 13.93
C LEU A 480 -36.91 15.58 12.96
N THR A 481 -36.20 15.80 11.85
CA THR A 481 -36.58 16.77 10.83
C THR A 481 -37.55 16.19 9.81
N ILE A 482 -37.56 14.87 9.59
CA ILE A 482 -38.48 14.21 8.65
C ILE A 482 -39.96 14.57 8.90
N PRO A 483 -40.53 14.43 10.12
CA PRO A 483 -41.93 14.76 10.36
C PRO A 483 -42.24 16.23 10.10
N VAL A 484 -41.33 17.13 10.49
CA VAL A 484 -41.48 18.58 10.30
C VAL A 484 -41.47 18.92 8.80
N LEU A 485 -40.53 18.36 8.04
CA LEU A 485 -40.42 18.59 6.60
C LEU A 485 -41.61 18.03 5.83
N ILE A 486 -42.12 16.85 6.20
CA ILE A 486 -43.32 16.26 5.58
C ILE A 486 -44.55 17.13 5.86
N VAL A 487 -44.75 17.56 7.10
CA VAL A 487 -45.89 18.43 7.46
C VAL A 487 -45.79 19.77 6.74
N CYS A 488 -44.62 20.41 6.70
CA CYS A 488 -44.41 21.64 5.95
C CYS A 488 -44.64 21.44 4.45
N SER A 489 -44.23 20.30 3.88
CA SER A 489 -44.46 20.00 2.47
C SER A 489 -45.94 19.83 2.14
N LEU A 490 -46.70 19.14 3.00
CA LEU A 490 -48.14 18.93 2.79
C LEU A 490 -48.97 20.20 3.00
N LEU A 491 -48.52 21.13 3.85
CA LEU A 491 -49.24 22.37 4.17
C LEU A 491 -48.86 23.56 3.28
N LEU A 492 -47.59 23.65 2.86
CA LEU A 492 -47.05 24.84 2.19
C LEU A 492 -46.69 24.62 0.71
N GLU A 493 -46.66 23.38 0.23
CA GLU A 493 -46.31 23.06 -1.16
C GLU A 493 -47.50 22.52 -1.94
N ASP A 494 -47.54 22.82 -3.24
CA ASP A 494 -48.61 22.38 -4.13
C ASP A 494 -48.35 20.97 -4.66
N TRP A 495 -49.23 20.04 -4.30
CA TRP A 495 -49.19 18.62 -4.72
C TRP A 495 -50.10 18.30 -5.91
N SER A 496 -50.61 19.32 -6.62
CA SER A 496 -51.40 19.12 -7.83
C SER A 496 -50.63 18.31 -8.89
N SER A 497 -51.35 17.47 -9.64
CA SER A 497 -50.76 16.65 -10.71
C SER A 497 -50.10 17.50 -11.80
N GLU A 498 -50.61 18.71 -12.02
CA GLU A 498 -50.03 19.69 -12.94
C GLU A 498 -48.68 20.22 -12.42
N ASN A 499 -48.60 20.61 -11.14
CA ASN A 499 -47.35 21.08 -10.53
C ASN A 499 -46.28 19.98 -10.46
N LEU A 500 -46.66 18.74 -10.15
CA LEU A 500 -45.75 17.59 -10.16
C LEU A 500 -45.17 17.32 -11.55
N THR A 501 -45.97 17.48 -12.60
CA THR A 501 -45.51 17.27 -13.99
C THR A 501 -44.54 18.37 -14.42
N LYS A 502 -44.74 19.61 -13.96
CA LYS A 502 -43.84 20.75 -14.19
C LYS A 502 -42.51 20.61 -13.44
N ASN A 503 -42.54 20.10 -12.20
CA ASN A 503 -41.34 19.87 -11.39
C ASN A 503 -40.52 18.64 -11.84
N PHE A 504 -41.16 17.61 -12.41
CA PHE A 504 -40.50 16.37 -12.87
C PHE A 504 -40.76 16.05 -14.36
N PRO A 505 -40.16 16.81 -15.29
CA PRO A 505 -40.29 16.58 -16.73
C PRO A 505 -39.77 15.19 -17.14
N PRO A 506 -40.45 14.43 -18.03
CA PRO A 506 -40.05 13.06 -18.39
C PRO A 506 -38.61 12.91 -18.88
N ALA A 507 -38.05 13.92 -19.55
CA ALA A 507 -36.69 13.91 -20.08
C ALA A 507 -35.59 13.95 -19.00
N THR A 508 -35.85 14.63 -17.87
CA THR A 508 -34.86 14.85 -16.79
C THR A 508 -35.24 14.20 -15.47
N ARG A 509 -36.46 13.64 -15.37
CA ARG A 509 -37.03 13.00 -14.16
C ARG A 509 -36.08 12.02 -13.49
N ASN A 510 -35.48 11.09 -14.25
CA ASN A 510 -34.56 10.10 -13.70
C ASN A 510 -33.28 10.76 -13.14
N GLY A 511 -32.77 11.78 -13.83
CA GLY A 511 -31.60 12.54 -13.37
C GLY A 511 -31.89 13.34 -12.10
N LEU A 512 -33.09 13.91 -11.98
CA LEU A 512 -33.54 14.59 -10.76
C LEU A 512 -33.65 13.63 -9.58
N PHE A 513 -34.33 12.48 -9.75
CA PHE A 513 -34.43 11.47 -8.67
C PHE A 513 -33.07 10.94 -8.23
N ILE A 514 -32.19 10.62 -9.17
CA ILE A 514 -30.81 10.19 -8.87
C ILE A 514 -30.07 11.31 -8.12
N GLY A 515 -30.22 12.56 -8.57
CA GLY A 515 -29.65 13.73 -7.89
C GLY A 515 -30.12 13.87 -6.45
N MET A 516 -31.42 13.70 -6.19
CA MET A 516 -32.00 13.79 -4.84
C MET A 516 -31.49 12.69 -3.90
N ILE A 517 -31.37 11.46 -4.40
CA ILE A 517 -30.83 10.34 -3.62
C ILE A 517 -29.34 10.54 -3.37
N TYR A 518 -28.60 10.92 -4.41
CA TYR A 518 -27.16 11.13 -4.35
C TYR A 518 -26.79 12.27 -3.39
N SER A 519 -27.53 13.37 -3.39
CA SER A 519 -27.28 14.48 -2.46
C SER A 519 -27.56 14.09 -1.00
N GLY A 520 -28.56 13.24 -0.75
CA GLY A 520 -28.80 12.61 0.55
C GLY A 520 -27.66 11.68 1.00
N LEU A 521 -27.04 10.94 0.07
CA LEU A 521 -25.85 10.12 0.34
C LEU A 521 -24.60 10.99 0.61
N CYS A 522 -24.41 12.08 -0.14
CA CYS A 522 -23.31 13.02 0.08
C CYS A 522 -23.35 13.65 1.48
N ALA A 523 -24.54 13.86 2.06
CA ALA A 523 -24.69 14.37 3.41
C ALA A 523 -23.99 13.48 4.46
N ILE A 524 -23.98 12.15 4.25
CA ILE A 524 -23.28 11.17 5.11
C ILE A 524 -21.77 11.39 5.06
N PHE A 525 -21.22 11.70 3.90
CA PHE A 525 -19.79 11.94 3.72
C PHE A 525 -19.34 13.34 4.18
N ILE A 526 -20.25 14.32 4.26
CA ILE A 526 -19.94 15.67 4.81
C ILE A 526 -19.81 15.63 6.34
N SER A 527 -20.55 14.75 7.01
CA SER A 527 -20.41 14.54 8.46
C SER A 527 -19.16 13.72 8.83
N ALA A 528 -18.38 13.25 7.84
CA ALA A 528 -17.38 12.22 8.02
C ALA A 528 -15.94 12.76 8.14
N GLN A 529 -15.45 12.85 9.37
CA GLN A 529 -14.07 12.43 9.73
C GLN A 529 -13.85 10.90 9.52
N GLN A 530 -14.59 10.25 8.62
CA GLN A 530 -14.91 8.81 8.72
C GLN A 530 -14.81 8.03 7.39
N LEU A 531 -14.42 8.65 6.27
CA LEU A 531 -14.02 7.91 5.07
C LEU A 531 -12.84 6.93 5.35
N PRO A 532 -11.84 7.29 6.19
CA PRO A 532 -10.86 6.35 6.75
C PRO A 532 -11.46 5.14 7.47
N LYS A 533 -12.59 5.33 8.17
CA LYS A 533 -13.28 4.28 8.95
C LYS A 533 -14.07 3.29 8.09
N MET A 534 -14.35 3.61 6.81
CA MET A 534 -15.04 2.73 5.87
C MET A 534 -14.10 1.83 5.05
N LEU A 535 -12.86 2.26 4.80
CA LEU A 535 -11.80 1.48 4.15
C LEU A 535 -11.55 0.09 4.79
N PRO A 536 -11.48 -0.07 6.13
CA PRO A 536 -11.31 -1.39 6.73
C PRO A 536 -12.51 -2.33 6.56
N LEU A 537 -13.69 -1.84 6.18
CA LEU A 537 -14.85 -2.70 5.88
C LEU A 537 -14.70 -3.41 4.53
N ILE A 538 -14.00 -2.81 3.55
CA ILE A 538 -13.68 -3.44 2.27
C ILE A 538 -12.74 -4.63 2.49
N ASN A 539 -11.86 -4.56 3.50
CA ASN A 539 -10.89 -5.62 3.80
C ASN A 539 -11.51 -6.85 4.48
N LYS A 540 -12.60 -6.66 5.23
CA LYS A 540 -13.19 -7.69 6.10
C LYS A 540 -13.60 -8.99 5.37
N PRO A 541 -14.21 -8.97 4.17
CA PRO A 541 -14.50 -10.19 3.41
C PRO A 541 -13.22 -10.98 3.06
N PHE A 542 -12.14 -10.28 2.72
CA PHE A 542 -10.86 -10.92 2.38
C PHE A 542 -10.18 -11.53 3.60
N GLU A 543 -10.27 -10.88 4.76
CA GLU A 543 -9.76 -11.40 6.04
C GLU A 543 -10.50 -12.66 6.48
N LEU A 544 -11.80 -12.77 6.19
CA LEU A 544 -12.58 -13.98 6.45
C LEU A 544 -12.19 -15.15 5.53
N LEU A 545 -11.80 -14.86 4.29
CA LEU A 545 -11.40 -15.87 3.30
C LEU A 545 -9.95 -16.36 3.49
N SER A 546 -9.07 -15.50 4.02
CA SER A 546 -7.63 -15.78 4.16
C SER A 546 -7.33 -17.07 4.95
N PRO A 547 -7.92 -17.32 6.15
CA PRO A 547 -7.68 -18.56 6.89
C PRO A 547 -8.15 -19.82 6.16
N GLY A 548 -9.27 -19.75 5.44
CA GLY A 548 -9.85 -20.90 4.73
C GLY A 548 -9.05 -21.33 3.49
N LEU A 549 -8.31 -20.40 2.89
CA LEU A 549 -7.47 -20.66 1.72
C LEU A 549 -5.98 -20.84 2.05
N GLY A 550 -5.54 -20.47 3.26
CA GLY A 550 -4.13 -20.49 3.64
C GLY A 550 -3.26 -19.49 2.86
N VAL A 551 -3.88 -18.42 2.33
CA VAL A 551 -3.25 -17.40 1.49
C VAL A 551 -3.37 -16.03 2.18
N PRO A 552 -2.34 -15.16 2.17
CA PRO A 552 -2.42 -13.81 2.72
C PRO A 552 -3.59 -13.00 2.15
N THR A 553 -4.22 -12.17 2.98
CA THR A 553 -5.37 -11.31 2.60
C THR A 553 -5.09 -10.49 1.34
N ASP A 554 -3.87 -9.98 1.24
CA ASP A 554 -3.40 -9.07 0.22
C ASP A 554 -3.23 -9.75 -1.16
N ASP A 555 -2.80 -11.01 -1.18
CA ASP A 555 -2.78 -11.83 -2.40
C ASP A 555 -4.19 -12.12 -2.91
N ILE A 556 -5.16 -12.33 -2.00
CA ILE A 556 -6.56 -12.53 -2.36
C ILE A 556 -7.14 -11.25 -2.97
N LYS A 557 -6.85 -10.09 -2.38
CA LYS A 557 -7.24 -8.78 -2.95
C LYS A 557 -6.63 -8.57 -4.33
N LEU A 558 -5.40 -9.01 -4.57
CA LEU A 558 -4.74 -8.89 -5.87
C LEU A 558 -5.47 -9.69 -6.94
N VAL A 559 -5.79 -10.97 -6.66
CA VAL A 559 -6.61 -11.78 -7.56
C VAL A 559 -8.00 -11.16 -7.77
N PHE A 560 -8.62 -10.68 -6.69
CA PHE A 560 -9.90 -9.98 -6.76
C PHE A 560 -9.85 -8.73 -7.64
N SER A 561 -8.77 -7.93 -7.58
CA SER A 561 -8.62 -6.74 -8.42
C SER A 561 -8.57 -7.08 -9.92
N TRP A 562 -7.94 -8.19 -10.31
CA TRP A 562 -7.98 -8.66 -11.70
C TRP A 562 -9.37 -9.13 -12.10
N LEU A 563 -10.10 -9.83 -11.22
CA LEU A 563 -11.46 -10.28 -11.48
C LEU A 563 -12.46 -9.11 -11.54
N LEU A 564 -12.34 -8.15 -10.64
CA LEU A 564 -13.12 -6.90 -10.62
C LEU A 564 -12.86 -6.06 -11.87
N SER A 565 -11.69 -6.21 -12.50
CA SER A 565 -11.38 -5.52 -13.75
C SER A 565 -12.28 -5.94 -14.91
N TYR A 566 -12.90 -7.12 -14.88
CA TYR A 566 -13.81 -7.58 -15.93
C TYR A 566 -15.14 -6.81 -15.96
N PRO A 567 -15.94 -6.75 -14.87
CA PRO A 567 -17.14 -5.94 -14.86
C PRO A 567 -16.82 -4.44 -15.02
N LEU A 568 -15.71 -3.94 -14.45
CA LEU A 568 -15.29 -2.55 -14.66
C LEU A 568 -14.91 -2.26 -16.13
N ALA A 569 -14.29 -3.21 -16.84
CA ALA A 569 -14.03 -3.08 -18.27
C ALA A 569 -15.33 -3.13 -19.11
N ALA A 570 -16.32 -3.90 -18.68
CA ALA A 570 -17.64 -3.92 -19.32
C ALA A 570 -18.38 -2.58 -19.15
N LEU A 571 -18.28 -1.95 -17.97
CA LEU A 571 -18.81 -0.61 -17.71
C LEU A 571 -18.04 0.48 -18.46
N LEU A 572 -16.71 0.41 -18.52
CA LEU A 572 -15.89 1.31 -19.33
C LEU A 572 -16.34 1.31 -20.80
N LYS A 573 -16.69 0.13 -21.32
CA LYS A 573 -17.27 0.04 -22.64
C LYS A 573 -18.58 0.81 -22.75
N CYS A 574 -19.44 0.89 -21.73
CA CYS A 574 -20.70 1.64 -21.84
C CYS A 574 -20.50 3.14 -22.12
N ILE A 575 -19.32 3.71 -21.84
CA ILE A 575 -18.98 5.11 -22.11
C ILE A 575 -18.91 5.34 -23.64
N PRO A 576 -19.54 6.41 -24.17
CA PRO A 576 -19.49 6.75 -25.59
C PRO A 576 -18.07 6.96 -26.13
N ASP A 577 -17.81 6.47 -27.35
CA ASP A 577 -16.48 6.62 -28.00
C ASP A 577 -16.16 8.09 -28.36
N SER A 578 -17.17 8.95 -28.48
CA SER A 578 -17.02 10.39 -28.73
C SER A 578 -16.51 11.21 -27.53
N ARG A 579 -16.40 10.61 -26.34
CA ARG A 579 -16.00 11.28 -25.10
C ARG A 579 -14.78 10.59 -24.47
N PRO A 580 -13.58 10.72 -25.07
CA PRO A 580 -12.35 10.11 -24.55
C PRO A 580 -12.01 10.62 -23.13
N ASP A 581 -12.34 11.87 -22.81
CA ASP A 581 -12.13 12.45 -21.48
C ASP A 581 -12.82 11.63 -20.37
N LEU A 582 -14.07 11.22 -20.59
CA LEU A 582 -14.83 10.41 -19.63
C LEU A 582 -14.24 9.01 -19.46
N LYS A 583 -13.68 8.43 -20.54
CA LYS A 583 -12.96 7.15 -20.46
C LYS A 583 -11.70 7.28 -19.60
N ASN A 584 -10.93 8.34 -19.80
CA ASN A 584 -9.72 8.62 -19.00
C ASN A 584 -10.07 8.84 -17.52
N ILE A 585 -11.08 9.68 -17.22
CA ILE A 585 -11.53 9.91 -15.84
C ILE A 585 -11.96 8.59 -15.20
N TYR A 586 -12.77 7.79 -15.88
CA TYR A 586 -13.20 6.48 -15.37
C TYR A 586 -12.01 5.56 -15.07
N VAL A 587 -11.06 5.47 -16.00
CA VAL A 587 -9.85 4.65 -15.85
C VAL A 587 -9.03 5.08 -14.63
N ILE A 588 -8.84 6.39 -14.46
CA ILE A 588 -8.12 6.97 -13.32
C ILE A 588 -8.88 6.68 -12.02
N SER A 589 -10.19 6.90 -11.98
CA SER A 589 -11.02 6.65 -10.80
C SER A 589 -10.98 5.17 -10.37
N ALA A 590 -11.06 4.24 -11.33
CA ALA A 590 -10.96 2.80 -11.05
C ALA A 590 -9.58 2.43 -10.47
N SER A 591 -8.50 2.99 -11.00
CA SER A 591 -7.15 2.77 -10.48
C SER A 591 -6.91 3.38 -9.10
N ILE A 592 -7.47 4.58 -8.84
CA ILE A 592 -7.43 5.17 -7.50
C ILE A 592 -8.21 4.30 -6.53
N PHE A 593 -9.38 3.78 -6.93
CA PHE A 593 -10.12 2.82 -6.11
C PHE A 593 -9.31 1.55 -5.83
N TYR A 594 -8.55 1.03 -6.78
CA TYR A 594 -7.65 -0.09 -6.54
C TYR A 594 -6.57 0.26 -5.51
N LEU A 595 -5.80 1.31 -5.75
CA LEU A 595 -4.68 1.68 -4.87
C LEU A 595 -5.16 2.07 -3.48
N VAL A 596 -6.10 3.00 -3.39
CA VAL A 596 -6.56 3.58 -2.13
C VAL A 596 -7.72 2.78 -1.55
N GLY A 597 -8.74 2.49 -2.34
CA GLY A 597 -9.96 1.81 -1.88
C GLY A 597 -9.74 0.36 -1.47
N LEU A 598 -9.04 -0.44 -2.29
CA LEU A 598 -8.86 -1.87 -2.06
C LEU A 598 -7.59 -2.18 -1.24
N PHE A 599 -6.48 -1.49 -1.51
CA PHE A 599 -5.19 -1.76 -0.88
C PHE A 599 -4.73 -0.71 0.15
N ASN A 600 -5.41 0.43 0.26
CA ASN A 600 -5.01 1.52 1.17
C ASN A 600 -3.57 2.05 0.94
N LEU A 601 -3.07 1.97 -0.30
CA LEU A 601 -1.72 2.36 -0.72
C LEU A 601 -1.63 3.85 -1.05
N TRP A 602 -1.81 4.72 -0.06
CA TRP A 602 -1.65 6.17 -0.23
C TRP A 602 -0.22 6.57 -0.61
N ALA A 603 0.77 6.02 0.09
CA ALA A 603 2.18 6.19 -0.26
C ALA A 603 2.45 5.63 -1.66
N GLY A 604 1.79 4.53 -2.02
CA GLY A 604 1.93 3.96 -3.36
C GLY A 604 1.37 4.85 -4.47
N LEU A 605 0.23 5.50 -4.25
CA LEU A 605 -0.30 6.52 -5.16
C LEU A 605 0.69 7.68 -5.34
N GLN A 606 1.30 8.15 -4.25
CA GLN A 606 2.34 9.18 -4.30
C GLN A 606 3.56 8.70 -5.09
N THR A 607 4.02 7.46 -4.90
CA THR A 607 5.14 6.87 -5.65
C THR A 607 4.85 6.86 -7.16
N LEU A 608 3.68 6.39 -7.59
CA LEU A 608 3.32 6.38 -9.00
C LEU A 608 3.18 7.80 -9.56
N PHE A 609 2.67 8.75 -8.77
CA PHE A 609 2.59 10.16 -9.13
C PHE A 609 3.98 10.79 -9.33
N ILE A 610 4.91 10.61 -8.39
CA ILE A 610 6.28 11.15 -8.50
C ILE A 610 6.96 10.66 -9.78
N SER A 611 6.91 9.35 -10.05
CA SER A 611 7.48 8.77 -11.27
C SER A 611 6.84 9.34 -12.53
N SER A 612 5.51 9.40 -12.59
CA SER A 612 4.79 9.82 -13.79
C SER A 612 4.89 11.33 -14.06
N ALA A 613 4.71 12.17 -13.03
CA ALA A 613 4.83 13.62 -13.11
C ALA A 613 6.27 14.05 -13.41
N GLY A 614 7.26 13.46 -12.73
CA GLY A 614 8.67 13.73 -12.99
C GLY A 614 9.09 13.35 -14.42
N THR A 615 8.62 12.21 -14.93
CA THR A 615 8.87 11.82 -16.33
C THR A 615 8.26 12.80 -17.32
N TYR A 616 7.01 13.23 -17.09
CA TYR A 616 6.35 14.19 -17.97
C TYR A 616 7.09 15.54 -17.96
N LEU A 617 7.51 16.02 -16.79
CA LEU A 617 8.28 17.25 -16.65
C LEU A 617 9.64 17.14 -17.36
N ILE A 618 10.37 16.02 -17.21
CA ILE A 618 11.63 15.78 -17.91
C ILE A 618 11.42 15.81 -19.44
N ALA A 619 10.38 15.12 -19.93
CA ALA A 619 10.06 15.08 -21.35
C ALA A 619 9.63 16.45 -21.89
N ASN A 620 8.98 17.28 -21.07
CA ASN A 620 8.58 18.64 -21.42
C ASN A 620 9.77 19.61 -21.43
N THR A 621 10.57 19.64 -20.37
CA THR A 621 11.66 20.60 -20.18
C THR A 621 12.88 20.28 -21.07
N PHE A 622 13.25 19.01 -21.20
CA PHE A 622 14.44 18.58 -21.95
C PHE A 622 14.10 18.02 -23.32
N ARG A 623 12.93 18.34 -23.87
CA ARG A 623 12.38 17.72 -25.08
C ARG A 623 13.34 17.62 -26.27
N HIS A 624 14.12 18.68 -26.51
CA HIS A 624 15.06 18.77 -27.63
C HIS A 624 16.46 18.23 -27.30
N SER A 625 16.71 17.81 -26.06
CA SER A 625 18.01 17.27 -25.64
C SER A 625 18.15 15.80 -26.05
N PRO A 626 19.29 15.40 -26.66
CA PRO A 626 19.55 14.00 -26.98
C PRO A 626 19.73 13.11 -25.74
N PHE A 627 19.99 13.72 -24.57
CA PHE A 627 20.16 13.01 -23.30
C PHE A 627 18.85 12.78 -22.54
N MET A 628 17.76 13.46 -22.93
CA MET A 628 16.45 13.37 -22.26
C MET A 628 15.96 11.93 -21.97
N PRO A 629 16.00 10.98 -22.93
CA PRO A 629 15.52 9.62 -22.63
C PRO A 629 16.38 8.89 -21.60
N TRP A 630 17.67 9.18 -21.53
CA TRP A 630 18.56 8.64 -20.52
C TRP A 630 18.34 9.29 -19.14
N ILE A 631 18.12 10.60 -19.10
CA ILE A 631 17.75 11.31 -17.87
C ILE A 631 16.44 10.74 -17.31
N GLY A 632 15.42 10.58 -18.18
CA GLY A 632 14.15 9.96 -17.81
C GLY A 632 14.32 8.52 -17.31
N PHE A 633 15.14 7.71 -17.99
CA PHE A 633 15.46 6.34 -17.57
C PHE A 633 16.14 6.29 -16.19
N VAL A 634 17.19 7.10 -15.97
CA VAL A 634 17.90 7.18 -14.68
C VAL A 634 16.97 7.67 -13.57
N PHE A 635 16.10 8.64 -13.84
CA PHE A 635 15.12 9.12 -12.87
C PHE A 635 14.16 8.03 -12.42
N VAL A 636 13.48 7.35 -13.37
CA VAL A 636 12.48 6.34 -13.00
C VAL A 636 13.11 5.08 -12.42
N MET A 637 14.28 4.68 -12.93
CA MET A 637 15.00 3.52 -12.41
C MET A 637 15.62 3.83 -11.04
N GLY A 638 16.16 5.03 -10.83
CA GLY A 638 16.65 5.50 -9.53
C GLY A 638 15.55 5.55 -8.48
N HIS A 639 14.37 6.08 -8.83
CA HIS A 639 13.22 6.08 -7.92
C HIS A 639 12.75 4.67 -7.56
N LEU A 640 12.66 3.75 -8.53
CA LEU A 640 12.35 2.35 -8.24
C LEU A 640 13.44 1.69 -7.37
N SER A 641 14.71 2.05 -7.59
CA SER A 641 15.84 1.50 -6.84
C SER A 641 15.80 1.90 -5.36
N ILE A 642 15.50 3.16 -5.06
CA ILE A 642 15.32 3.66 -3.69
C ILE A 642 14.22 2.87 -2.97
N ASN A 643 13.07 2.70 -3.61
CA ASN A 643 11.94 1.98 -3.01
C ASN A 643 12.25 0.49 -2.81
N GLN A 644 12.94 -0.15 -3.75
CA GLN A 644 13.39 -1.53 -3.61
C GLN A 644 14.42 -1.68 -2.48
N ILE A 645 15.36 -0.75 -2.31
CA ILE A 645 16.34 -0.78 -1.22
C ILE A 645 15.65 -0.56 0.14
N SER A 646 14.78 0.45 0.26
CA SER A 646 14.02 0.69 1.50
C SER A 646 13.28 -0.57 1.93
N ARG A 647 12.61 -1.24 0.99
CA ARG A 647 11.90 -2.49 1.24
C ARG A 647 12.84 -3.63 1.66
N GLN A 648 14.00 -3.77 1.02
CA GLN A 648 14.98 -4.78 1.40
C GLN A 648 15.45 -4.61 2.85
N LEU A 649 15.57 -3.36 3.31
CA LEU A 649 15.94 -3.05 4.70
C LEU A 649 14.79 -3.34 5.67
N GLU A 650 13.54 -3.09 5.29
CA GLU A 650 12.35 -3.26 6.14
C GLU A 650 11.96 -4.74 6.39
N SER A 651 12.43 -5.69 5.58
CA SER A 651 12.29 -7.16 5.80
C SER A 651 10.87 -7.68 6.06
N ASN A 652 9.82 -7.08 5.48
CA ASN A 652 8.44 -7.56 5.62
C ASN A 652 7.89 -8.14 4.29
N PRO A 653 7.75 -9.47 4.14
CA PRO A 653 7.28 -10.10 2.91
C PRO A 653 5.75 -10.20 2.78
N ALA A 654 4.95 -9.73 3.74
CA ALA A 654 3.50 -9.99 3.80
C ALA A 654 2.60 -8.93 3.15
N ASP A 655 3.09 -7.73 2.86
CA ASP A 655 2.28 -6.62 2.31
C ASP A 655 2.34 -6.56 0.77
N VAL A 656 1.23 -6.25 0.09
CA VAL A 656 1.24 -6.00 -1.36
C VAL A 656 2.17 -4.83 -1.67
N ASP A 657 3.15 -5.16 -2.51
CA ASP A 657 4.25 -4.28 -2.84
C ASP A 657 3.90 -3.34 -4.02
N ILE A 658 3.92 -2.03 -3.76
CA ILE A 658 3.76 -1.03 -4.82
C ILE A 658 4.88 -1.11 -5.86
N THR A 659 6.07 -1.63 -5.51
CA THR A 659 7.17 -1.71 -6.48
C THR A 659 6.84 -2.64 -7.65
N GLY A 660 5.92 -3.60 -7.49
CA GLY A 660 5.37 -4.36 -8.62
C GLY A 660 4.64 -3.49 -9.66
N ALA A 661 3.78 -2.57 -9.21
CA ALA A 661 3.13 -1.59 -10.09
C ALA A 661 4.14 -0.57 -10.65
N GLN A 662 5.10 -0.15 -9.82
CA GLN A 662 6.17 0.76 -10.23
C GLN A 662 7.08 0.15 -11.29
N MET A 663 7.37 -1.15 -11.22
CA MET A 663 8.15 -1.89 -12.22
C MET A 663 7.47 -1.86 -13.60
N VAL A 664 6.15 -2.07 -13.65
CA VAL A 664 5.37 -1.90 -14.89
C VAL A 664 5.44 -0.46 -15.38
N LEU A 665 5.31 0.50 -14.46
CA LEU A 665 5.34 1.93 -14.77
C LEU A 665 6.71 2.37 -15.33
N VAL A 666 7.83 1.87 -14.80
CA VAL A 666 9.18 2.15 -15.33
C VAL A 666 9.28 1.79 -16.81
N MET A 667 8.74 0.65 -17.22
CA MET A 667 8.72 0.27 -18.65
C MET A 667 7.91 1.26 -19.48
N LYS A 668 6.72 1.63 -19.00
CA LYS A 668 5.80 2.58 -19.68
C LYS A 668 6.41 3.98 -19.82
N LEU A 669 7.06 4.47 -18.77
CA LEU A 669 7.61 5.83 -18.68
C LEU A 669 8.94 5.97 -19.42
N SER A 670 9.84 4.99 -19.31
CA SER A 670 11.09 5.00 -20.08
C SER A 670 10.83 4.85 -21.58
N ALA A 671 9.88 4.00 -21.98
CA ALA A 671 9.44 3.90 -23.37
C ALA A 671 8.81 5.23 -23.86
N PHE A 672 8.02 5.91 -23.02
CA PHE A 672 7.44 7.21 -23.33
C PHE A 672 8.52 8.26 -23.63
N CYS A 673 9.58 8.37 -22.80
CA CYS A 673 10.69 9.28 -23.08
C CYS A 673 11.38 8.98 -24.42
N TRP A 674 11.64 7.70 -24.72
CA TRP A 674 12.22 7.33 -26.01
C TRP A 674 11.30 7.64 -27.19
N ASN A 675 10.00 7.41 -27.05
CA ASN A 675 9.02 7.73 -28.09
C ASN A 675 8.97 9.24 -28.38
N VAL A 676 9.06 10.08 -27.34
CA VAL A 676 9.17 11.55 -27.49
C VAL A 676 10.48 11.93 -28.18
N ALA A 677 11.61 11.33 -27.78
CA ALA A 677 12.91 11.57 -28.39
C ALA A 677 12.95 11.17 -29.88
N ASP A 678 12.37 10.02 -30.22
CA ASP A 678 12.26 9.55 -31.61
C ASP A 678 11.37 10.49 -32.46
N GLY A 679 10.37 11.13 -31.84
CA GLY A 679 9.53 12.13 -32.50
C GLY A 679 10.25 13.42 -32.89
N GLN A 680 11.46 13.65 -32.36
CA GLN A 680 12.30 14.81 -32.72
C GLN A 680 13.28 14.50 -33.86
N LEU A 681 13.36 13.24 -34.31
CA LEU A 681 14.30 12.82 -35.35
C LEU A 681 13.62 12.73 -36.72
N PRO A 682 14.36 12.99 -37.83
CA PRO A 682 13.89 12.70 -39.17
C PRO A 682 13.53 11.23 -39.35
N SER A 683 12.47 10.94 -40.11
CA SER A 683 11.95 9.58 -40.30
C SER A 683 12.99 8.61 -40.89
N ASP A 684 13.96 9.10 -41.66
CA ASP A 684 14.99 8.26 -42.29
C ASP A 684 15.98 7.66 -41.28
N HIS A 685 16.07 8.26 -40.10
CA HIS A 685 16.93 7.78 -39.01
C HIS A 685 16.22 6.77 -38.10
N LEU A 686 14.94 6.48 -38.36
CA LEU A 686 14.10 5.63 -37.52
C LEU A 686 13.85 4.27 -38.18
N SER A 687 13.90 3.21 -37.38
CA SER A 687 13.40 1.89 -37.77
C SER A 687 11.87 1.90 -37.89
N ASP A 688 11.29 0.91 -38.58
CA ASP A 688 9.83 0.80 -38.75
C ASP A 688 9.08 0.75 -37.42
N PHE A 689 9.66 0.08 -36.41
CA PHE A 689 9.11 0.07 -35.05
C PHE A 689 9.08 1.47 -34.41
N GLN A 690 10.16 2.24 -34.57
CA GLN A 690 10.24 3.60 -34.03
C GLN A 690 9.33 4.57 -34.78
N LYS A 691 9.21 4.42 -36.11
CA LYS A 691 8.29 5.20 -36.93
C LYS A 691 6.83 5.02 -36.49
N ASP A 692 6.44 3.79 -36.15
CA ASP A 692 5.09 3.48 -35.66
C ASP A 692 4.79 4.10 -34.28
N ARG A 693 5.82 4.32 -33.45
CA ARG A 693 5.67 4.69 -32.03
C ARG A 693 6.19 6.07 -31.65
N LYS A 694 6.73 6.83 -32.59
CA LYS A 694 7.22 8.19 -32.34
C LYS A 694 6.11 9.12 -31.85
N LEU A 695 6.46 10.03 -30.94
CA LEU A 695 5.57 11.06 -30.41
C LEU A 695 6.08 12.43 -30.82
N VAL A 696 5.44 12.99 -31.84
CA VAL A 696 5.78 14.33 -32.36
C VAL A 696 5.35 15.41 -31.38
N GLU A 697 4.24 15.22 -30.67
CA GLU A 697 3.68 16.12 -29.67
C GLU A 697 3.49 15.44 -28.31
N LEU A 698 3.61 16.24 -27.24
CA LEU A 698 3.34 15.75 -25.90
C LEU A 698 1.82 15.63 -25.70
N PRO A 699 1.36 14.54 -25.06
CA PRO A 699 -0.05 14.31 -24.88
C PRO A 699 -0.67 15.20 -23.80
N PRO A 700 -1.97 15.50 -23.86
CA PRO A 700 -2.68 16.17 -22.78
C PRO A 700 -2.52 15.41 -21.45
N LEU A 701 -2.46 16.14 -20.34
CA LEU A 701 -2.23 15.57 -19.00
C LEU A 701 -3.28 14.52 -18.61
N LEU A 702 -4.54 14.71 -18.99
CA LEU A 702 -5.62 13.77 -18.68
C LEU A 702 -5.44 12.41 -19.40
N GLU A 703 -5.07 12.44 -20.68
CA GLU A 703 -4.81 11.21 -21.45
C GLU A 703 -3.55 10.50 -20.94
N TYR A 704 -2.50 11.26 -20.62
CA TYR A 704 -1.28 10.72 -20.03
C TYR A 704 -1.55 10.07 -18.67
N ALA A 705 -2.35 10.72 -17.82
CA ALA A 705 -2.78 10.16 -16.54
C ALA A 705 -3.61 8.88 -16.73
N GLY A 706 -4.52 8.84 -17.72
CA GLY A 706 -5.28 7.63 -18.08
C GLY A 706 -4.38 6.47 -18.55
N TYR A 707 -3.35 6.77 -19.34
CA TYR A 707 -2.33 5.81 -19.77
C TYR A 707 -1.55 5.24 -18.58
N VAL A 708 -1.07 6.11 -17.69
CA VAL A 708 -0.31 5.72 -16.49
C VAL A 708 -1.18 4.87 -15.55
N MET A 709 -2.43 5.31 -15.32
CA MET A 709 -3.36 4.73 -14.37
C MET A 709 -4.33 3.74 -15.03
N PHE A 710 -3.88 2.93 -15.99
CA PHE A 710 -4.75 1.96 -16.65
C PHE A 710 -5.03 0.74 -15.74
N PHE A 711 -6.23 0.70 -15.13
CA PHE A 711 -6.56 -0.24 -14.05
C PHE A 711 -6.38 -1.74 -14.38
N PRO A 712 -6.68 -2.25 -15.60
CA PRO A 712 -6.53 -3.68 -15.90
C PRO A 712 -5.08 -4.17 -15.84
N SER A 713 -4.11 -3.28 -16.04
CA SER A 713 -2.68 -3.62 -16.09
C SER A 713 -1.86 -3.02 -14.96
N LEU A 714 -2.50 -2.47 -13.92
CA LEU A 714 -1.85 -1.61 -12.92
C LEU A 714 -0.80 -2.36 -12.07
N PHE A 715 -1.17 -3.49 -11.46
CA PHE A 715 -0.32 -4.17 -10.46
C PHE A 715 0.65 -5.23 -11.02
N GLY A 716 0.52 -5.63 -12.28
CA GLY A 716 1.33 -6.74 -12.82
C GLY A 716 1.51 -6.77 -14.34
N GLY A 717 1.08 -5.71 -15.06
CA GLY A 717 1.05 -5.69 -16.51
C GLY A 717 -0.16 -6.45 -17.07
N PRO A 718 -0.24 -6.65 -18.40
CA PRO A 718 0.78 -6.38 -19.42
C PRO A 718 1.09 -4.89 -19.62
N THR A 719 2.36 -4.56 -19.91
CA THR A 719 2.75 -3.20 -20.31
C THR A 719 2.45 -2.95 -21.79
N PHE A 720 2.23 -1.68 -22.15
CA PHE A 720 1.94 -1.19 -23.49
C PHE A 720 2.40 0.25 -23.63
N GLU A 721 2.63 0.72 -24.86
CA GLU A 721 3.09 2.08 -25.12
C GLU A 721 1.94 3.09 -25.23
N TYR A 722 2.25 4.37 -24.98
CA TYR A 722 1.25 5.45 -25.03
C TYR A 722 0.57 5.58 -26.42
N VAL A 723 1.28 5.32 -27.53
CA VAL A 723 0.67 5.37 -28.88
C VAL A 723 -0.46 4.36 -29.04
N GLU A 724 -0.32 3.16 -28.46
CA GLU A 724 -1.38 2.15 -28.45
C GLU A 724 -2.59 2.60 -27.64
N TYR A 725 -2.34 3.24 -26.50
CA TYR A 725 -3.40 3.81 -25.68
C TYR A 725 -4.19 4.89 -26.42
N ARG A 726 -3.48 5.78 -27.13
CA ARG A 726 -4.09 6.83 -27.96
C ARG A 726 -4.93 6.24 -29.08
N ARG A 727 -4.40 5.24 -29.81
CA ARG A 727 -5.12 4.51 -30.88
C ARG A 727 -6.34 3.73 -30.39
N TRP A 728 -6.35 3.36 -29.11
CA TRP A 728 -7.50 2.74 -28.45
C TRP A 728 -8.56 3.77 -28.07
N LEU A 729 -8.14 4.93 -27.57
CA LEU A 729 -9.03 6.04 -27.23
C LEU A 729 -9.76 6.58 -28.47
N ASP A 730 -9.03 6.82 -29.56
CA ASP A 730 -9.57 7.34 -30.83
C ASP A 730 -10.24 6.27 -31.71
N THR A 731 -10.17 4.99 -31.29
CA THR A 731 -10.69 3.81 -31.99
C THR A 731 -10.06 3.49 -33.35
N SER A 732 -8.98 4.16 -33.75
CA SER A 732 -8.25 3.92 -34.99
C SER A 732 -7.61 2.52 -35.04
N MET A 733 -7.28 1.95 -33.88
CA MET A 733 -6.72 0.59 -33.83
C MET A 733 -7.67 -0.49 -34.35
N PHE A 734 -8.98 -0.20 -34.48
CA PHE A 734 -10.01 -1.14 -34.92
C PHE A 734 -10.36 -0.98 -36.41
N ASP A 735 -9.71 -0.07 -37.13
CA ASP A 735 -9.96 0.12 -38.54
C ASP A 735 -9.55 -1.14 -39.33
N LEU A 736 -10.41 -1.53 -40.27
CA LEU A 736 -10.27 -2.78 -41.03
C LEU A 736 -9.41 -2.57 -42.28
N PRO A 737 -8.66 -3.58 -42.74
CA PRO A 737 -7.94 -3.50 -44.01
C PRO A 737 -8.90 -3.20 -45.17
N PRO A 738 -8.52 -2.34 -46.13
CA PRO A 738 -9.40 -1.92 -47.22
C PRO A 738 -9.85 -3.08 -48.14
N ASN A 739 -9.08 -4.18 -48.19
CA ASN A 739 -9.34 -5.34 -49.05
C ASN A 739 -10.08 -6.49 -48.33
N LEU A 740 -10.71 -6.26 -47.17
CA LEU A 740 -11.40 -7.30 -46.42
C LEU A 740 -12.83 -7.52 -46.93
N GLU A 741 -13.15 -8.75 -47.35
CA GLU A 741 -14.50 -9.16 -47.76
C GLU A 741 -15.55 -8.86 -46.68
N ALA A 742 -16.75 -8.40 -47.08
CA ALA A 742 -17.82 -8.03 -46.15
C ALA A 742 -18.28 -9.17 -45.22
N SER A 743 -18.21 -10.42 -45.69
CA SER A 743 -18.54 -11.64 -44.94
C SER A 743 -17.51 -11.96 -43.83
N LYS A 744 -16.27 -11.48 -43.97
CA LYS A 744 -15.17 -11.71 -43.02
C LYS A 744 -15.02 -10.57 -41.99
N LYS A 745 -15.94 -9.59 -42.00
CA LYS A 745 -15.94 -8.51 -41.01
C LYS A 745 -16.27 -9.06 -39.63
N PRO A 746 -15.49 -8.70 -38.60
CA PRO A 746 -15.73 -9.22 -37.26
C PRO A 746 -17.05 -8.67 -36.68
N PRO A 747 -17.82 -9.50 -35.95
CA PRO A 747 -19.09 -9.07 -35.39
C PRO A 747 -18.90 -7.98 -34.35
N VAL A 748 -19.61 -6.86 -34.52
CA VAL A 748 -19.66 -5.72 -33.59
C VAL A 748 -21.04 -5.65 -32.92
N ARG A 749 -21.13 -5.00 -31.75
CA ARG A 749 -22.39 -4.84 -30.98
C ARG A 749 -22.79 -3.37 -30.95
N ARG A 750 -24.05 -3.06 -31.33
CA ARG A 750 -24.68 -1.72 -31.24
C ARG A 750 -23.82 -0.58 -31.84
N GLN A 751 -23.67 -0.52 -33.17
CA GLN A 751 -22.99 0.55 -33.94
C GLN A 751 -21.54 0.93 -33.52
N ARG A 752 -20.85 0.11 -32.72
CA ARG A 752 -19.48 0.39 -32.25
C ARG A 752 -18.41 -0.21 -33.15
N LYS A 753 -17.21 0.38 -33.13
CA LYS A 753 -16.02 -0.12 -33.85
C LYS A 753 -15.33 -1.31 -33.17
N VAL A 754 -15.41 -1.43 -31.83
CA VAL A 754 -14.72 -2.49 -31.09
C VAL A 754 -15.37 -3.87 -31.35
N PRO A 755 -14.60 -4.89 -31.83
CA PRO A 755 -15.12 -6.24 -32.04
C PRO A 755 -15.57 -6.93 -30.74
N ARG A 756 -16.43 -7.96 -30.86
CA ARG A 756 -16.85 -8.77 -29.71
C ARG A 756 -15.64 -9.41 -29.02
N SER A 757 -15.38 -8.99 -27.78
CA SER A 757 -14.23 -9.46 -26.99
C SER A 757 -14.60 -10.21 -25.69
N GLY A 758 -15.89 -10.40 -25.41
CA GLY A 758 -16.37 -11.07 -24.20
C GLY A 758 -15.93 -12.53 -24.09
N THR A 759 -16.14 -13.33 -25.14
CA THR A 759 -15.75 -14.74 -25.18
C THR A 759 -14.24 -14.96 -25.05
N PRO A 760 -13.35 -14.27 -25.81
CA PRO A 760 -11.91 -14.44 -25.63
C PRO A 760 -11.42 -13.97 -24.25
N ALA A 761 -12.01 -12.90 -23.70
CA ALA A 761 -11.72 -12.47 -22.33
C ALA A 761 -12.11 -13.53 -21.30
N ALA A 762 -13.31 -14.12 -21.40
CA ALA A 762 -13.79 -15.17 -20.49
C ALA A 762 -12.92 -16.43 -20.55
N TRP A 763 -12.46 -16.83 -21.74
CA TRP A 763 -11.53 -17.95 -21.89
C TRP A 763 -10.18 -17.68 -21.20
N LYS A 764 -9.64 -16.47 -21.36
CA LYS A 764 -8.43 -16.05 -20.65
C LYS A 764 -8.63 -16.02 -19.14
N ALA A 765 -9.78 -15.53 -18.67
CA ALA A 765 -10.14 -15.55 -17.25
C ALA A 765 -10.16 -16.98 -16.68
N ALA A 766 -10.86 -17.89 -17.36
CA ALA A 766 -10.95 -19.29 -16.97
C ALA A 766 -9.56 -19.97 -16.97
N SER A 767 -8.75 -19.70 -17.99
CA SER A 767 -7.37 -20.22 -18.05
C SER A 767 -6.49 -19.68 -16.91
N GLY A 768 -6.64 -18.40 -16.54
CA GLY A 768 -5.91 -17.79 -15.46
C GLY A 768 -6.28 -18.38 -14.10
N LEU A 769 -7.58 -18.54 -13.83
CA LEU A 769 -8.08 -19.20 -12.62
C LEU A 769 -7.62 -20.65 -12.51
N MET A 770 -7.61 -21.38 -13.62
CA MET A 770 -7.11 -22.76 -13.67
C MET A 770 -5.62 -22.84 -13.28
N TRP A 771 -4.78 -21.94 -13.78
CA TRP A 771 -3.37 -21.88 -13.40
C TRP A 771 -3.15 -21.51 -11.93
N ILE A 772 -3.97 -20.60 -11.38
CA ILE A 772 -3.93 -20.27 -9.95
C ILE A 772 -4.33 -21.50 -9.11
N ALA A 773 -5.37 -22.23 -9.51
CA ALA A 773 -5.78 -23.45 -8.84
C ALA A 773 -4.66 -24.52 -8.84
N PHE A 774 -4.00 -24.72 -9.99
CA PHE A 774 -2.84 -25.61 -10.07
C PHE A 774 -1.68 -25.12 -9.20
N PHE A 775 -1.41 -23.81 -9.15
CA PHE A 775 -0.40 -23.25 -8.27
C PHE A 775 -0.72 -23.54 -6.79
N VAL A 776 -1.95 -23.30 -6.34
CA VAL A 776 -2.38 -23.57 -4.96
C VAL A 776 -2.25 -25.06 -4.61
N PHE A 777 -2.63 -25.95 -5.53
CA PHE A 777 -2.50 -27.39 -5.35
C PHE A 777 -1.02 -27.85 -5.26
N MET A 778 -0.17 -27.32 -6.13
CA MET A 778 1.24 -27.72 -6.23
C MET A 778 2.15 -27.07 -5.17
N SER A 779 1.81 -25.86 -4.70
CA SER A 779 2.69 -25.03 -3.84
C SER A 779 2.95 -25.64 -2.47
N GLY A 780 1.99 -26.38 -1.90
CA GLY A 780 2.18 -27.11 -0.66
C GLY A 780 3.23 -28.22 -0.76
N SER A 781 3.39 -28.81 -1.94
CA SER A 781 4.39 -29.87 -2.19
C SER A 781 5.71 -29.33 -2.72
N PHE A 782 5.73 -28.24 -3.49
CA PHE A 782 6.93 -27.77 -4.19
C PHE A 782 7.23 -26.31 -3.91
N SER A 783 7.37 -25.97 -2.63
CA SER A 783 7.82 -24.66 -2.18
C SER A 783 9.32 -24.45 -2.43
N PRO A 784 9.80 -23.20 -2.64
CA PRO A 784 11.22 -22.90 -2.77
C PRO A 784 12.08 -23.35 -1.58
N SER A 785 11.52 -23.37 -0.37
CA SER A 785 12.21 -23.81 0.85
C SER A 785 12.63 -25.29 0.80
N ARG A 786 11.97 -26.11 -0.01
CA ARG A 786 12.37 -27.52 -0.21
C ARG A 786 13.77 -27.65 -0.82
N LEU A 787 14.22 -26.65 -1.60
CA LEU A 787 15.54 -26.68 -2.25
C LEU A 787 16.68 -26.49 -1.25
N THR A 788 16.44 -25.77 -0.15
CA THR A 788 17.41 -25.51 0.93
C THR A 788 17.25 -26.46 2.12
N HIS A 789 16.19 -27.26 2.17
CA HIS A 789 15.96 -28.23 3.24
C HIS A 789 16.92 -29.45 3.17
N PRO A 790 17.56 -29.89 4.28
CA PRO A 790 18.52 -30.99 4.27
C PRO A 790 17.99 -32.31 3.66
N ALA A 791 16.71 -32.62 3.85
CA ALA A 791 16.06 -33.82 3.30
C ALA A 791 16.21 -34.01 1.77
N LEU A 792 16.50 -32.94 1.02
CA LEU A 792 16.80 -33.08 -0.42
C LEU A 792 18.00 -34.01 -0.69
N LEU A 793 18.94 -34.09 0.25
CA LEU A 793 20.15 -34.91 0.14
C LEU A 793 19.86 -36.42 0.24
N GLU A 794 18.74 -36.82 0.83
CA GLU A 794 18.32 -38.24 0.90
C GLU A 794 17.98 -38.80 -0.49
N HIS A 795 17.70 -37.94 -1.46
CA HIS A 795 17.37 -38.33 -2.82
C HIS A 795 18.61 -38.41 -3.71
N GLY A 796 18.60 -39.33 -4.69
CA GLY A 796 19.63 -39.39 -5.73
C GLY A 796 19.62 -38.19 -6.69
N PHE A 797 20.72 -37.98 -7.42
CA PHE A 797 20.94 -36.80 -8.27
C PHE A 797 19.77 -36.50 -9.23
N ILE A 798 19.30 -37.49 -9.98
CA ILE A 798 18.19 -37.33 -10.95
C ILE A 798 16.91 -36.86 -10.25
N ARG A 799 16.61 -37.38 -9.05
CA ARG A 799 15.44 -36.98 -8.27
C ARG A 799 15.60 -35.57 -7.67
N ARG A 800 16.82 -35.13 -7.35
CA ARG A 800 17.08 -33.75 -6.93
C ARG A 800 16.85 -32.75 -8.06
N VAL A 801 17.37 -33.04 -9.25
CA VAL A 801 17.10 -32.27 -10.48
C VAL A 801 15.60 -32.29 -10.81
N TRP A 802 15.00 -33.47 -10.61
CA TRP A 802 13.58 -33.75 -10.39
C TRP A 802 12.78 -32.60 -9.77
N ILE A 803 13.03 -32.50 -8.47
CA ILE A 803 12.40 -31.59 -7.54
C ILE A 803 12.70 -30.14 -7.90
N LEU A 804 13.93 -29.84 -8.34
CA LEU A 804 14.32 -28.51 -8.81
C LEU A 804 13.45 -28.03 -9.98
N TYR A 805 13.21 -28.89 -10.97
CA TYR A 805 12.28 -28.58 -12.07
C TYR A 805 10.86 -28.36 -11.55
N CYS A 806 10.35 -29.24 -10.69
CA CYS A 806 8.98 -29.13 -10.15
C CYS A 806 8.76 -27.85 -9.32
N VAL A 807 9.75 -27.44 -8.51
CA VAL A 807 9.72 -26.17 -7.78
C VAL A 807 9.71 -24.99 -8.76
N GLY A 808 10.55 -25.03 -9.79
CA GLY A 808 10.56 -24.01 -10.84
C GLY A 808 9.23 -23.90 -11.58
N LEU A 809 8.64 -25.03 -11.98
CA LEU A 809 7.34 -25.10 -12.64
C LEU A 809 6.23 -24.52 -11.76
N THR A 810 6.19 -24.94 -10.49
CA THR A 810 5.21 -24.44 -9.51
C THR A 810 5.34 -22.92 -9.34
N ALA A 811 6.57 -22.40 -9.24
CA ALA A 811 6.82 -20.96 -9.15
C ALA A 811 6.38 -20.18 -10.40
N ARG A 812 6.36 -20.79 -11.59
CA ARG A 812 5.89 -20.15 -12.83
C ARG A 812 4.37 -20.08 -12.94
N MET A 813 3.66 -21.08 -12.44
CA MET A 813 2.19 -21.19 -12.54
C MET A 813 1.45 -19.95 -12.00
N LYS A 814 1.93 -19.34 -10.90
CA LYS A 814 1.33 -18.11 -10.37
C LYS A 814 1.38 -16.95 -11.38
N TYR A 815 2.47 -16.82 -12.14
CA TYR A 815 2.62 -15.80 -13.18
C TYR A 815 1.76 -16.12 -14.40
N TYR A 816 1.60 -17.41 -14.75
CA TYR A 816 0.67 -17.84 -15.80
C TYR A 816 -0.76 -17.42 -15.49
N GLY A 817 -1.18 -17.63 -14.24
CA GLY A 817 -2.47 -17.20 -13.72
C GLY A 817 -2.65 -15.68 -13.78
N ALA A 818 -1.78 -14.95 -13.06
CA ALA A 818 -1.84 -13.50 -12.93
C ALA A 818 -1.86 -12.77 -14.29
N TRP A 819 -0.91 -13.08 -15.17
CA TRP A 819 -0.81 -12.42 -16.48
C TRP A 819 -1.95 -12.80 -17.42
N SER A 820 -2.48 -14.03 -17.35
CA SER A 820 -3.64 -14.41 -18.15
C SER A 820 -4.92 -13.69 -17.69
N LEU A 821 -5.10 -13.50 -16.39
CA LEU A 821 -6.22 -12.74 -15.83
C LEU A 821 -6.17 -11.28 -16.26
N ALA A 822 -5.00 -10.64 -16.14
CA ALA A 822 -4.82 -9.24 -16.53
C ALA A 822 -4.96 -9.04 -18.06
N GLU A 823 -4.41 -9.97 -18.86
CA GLU A 823 -4.58 -9.96 -20.32
C GLU A 823 -6.07 -10.08 -20.70
N GLY A 824 -6.83 -10.98 -20.08
CA GLY A 824 -8.26 -11.12 -20.34
C GLY A 824 -9.05 -9.85 -20.02
N ALA A 825 -8.71 -9.14 -18.94
CA ALA A 825 -9.31 -7.84 -18.63
C ALA A 825 -8.96 -6.77 -19.69
N CYS A 826 -7.72 -6.74 -20.18
CA CYS A 826 -7.30 -5.85 -21.28
C CYS A 826 -7.98 -6.20 -22.62
N ILE A 827 -8.21 -7.48 -22.90
CA ILE A 827 -9.00 -7.93 -24.06
C ILE A 827 -10.44 -7.42 -23.91
N LEU A 828 -10.99 -7.44 -22.70
CA LEU A 828 -12.34 -6.98 -22.45
C LEU A 828 -12.49 -5.46 -22.60
N THR A 829 -11.45 -4.64 -22.41
CA THR A 829 -11.51 -3.20 -22.75
C THR A 829 -11.39 -2.94 -24.26
N GLY A 830 -10.86 -3.90 -25.03
CA GLY A 830 -10.58 -3.77 -26.45
C GLY A 830 -9.10 -3.52 -26.77
N LEU A 831 -8.28 -3.15 -25.78
CA LEU A 831 -6.86 -2.79 -25.98
C LEU A 831 -5.99 -4.00 -26.41
N GLY A 832 -6.45 -5.23 -26.15
CA GLY A 832 -5.77 -6.45 -26.60
C GLY A 832 -5.88 -6.77 -28.12
N TYR A 833 -6.64 -5.99 -28.88
CA TYR A 833 -6.91 -6.27 -30.30
C TYR A 833 -5.65 -6.16 -31.18
N ASN A 834 -5.38 -7.17 -32.00
CA ASN A 834 -4.21 -7.23 -32.88
C ASN A 834 -4.57 -7.43 -34.37
N GLY A 835 -5.73 -6.91 -34.80
CA GLY A 835 -6.18 -7.04 -36.18
C GLY A 835 -6.99 -8.31 -36.47
N VAL A 836 -7.38 -8.44 -37.73
CA VAL A 836 -8.09 -9.61 -38.28
C VAL A 836 -7.18 -10.30 -39.29
N ASP A 837 -7.09 -11.61 -39.23
CA ASP A 837 -6.43 -12.41 -40.26
C ASP A 837 -7.23 -12.30 -41.58
N PRO A 838 -6.63 -11.77 -42.68
CA PRO A 838 -7.32 -11.62 -43.96
C PRO A 838 -7.80 -12.94 -44.56
N ILE A 839 -7.11 -14.06 -44.25
CA ILE A 839 -7.42 -15.37 -44.82
C ILE A 839 -8.59 -16.00 -44.05
N THR A 840 -8.44 -16.14 -42.74
CA THR A 840 -9.41 -16.86 -41.87
C THR A 840 -10.55 -16.00 -41.33
N GLY A 841 -10.44 -14.67 -41.41
CA GLY A 841 -11.41 -13.74 -40.80
C GLY A 841 -11.40 -13.74 -39.27
N ARG A 842 -10.47 -14.46 -38.63
CA ARG A 842 -10.39 -14.56 -37.17
C ARG A 842 -9.74 -13.33 -36.57
N VAL A 843 -10.35 -12.80 -35.52
CA VAL A 843 -9.80 -11.69 -34.74
C VAL A 843 -8.69 -12.19 -33.83
N SER A 844 -7.54 -11.51 -33.86
CA SER A 844 -6.45 -11.77 -32.93
C SER A 844 -6.53 -10.85 -31.70
N TRP A 845 -6.38 -11.43 -30.51
CA TRP A 845 -6.45 -10.74 -29.22
C TRP A 845 -5.13 -10.80 -28.44
N ASN A 846 -4.02 -11.02 -29.13
CA ASN A 846 -2.71 -11.27 -28.53
C ASN A 846 -1.78 -10.04 -28.47
N ARG A 847 -2.27 -8.82 -28.73
CA ARG A 847 -1.42 -7.61 -28.74
C ARG A 847 -0.67 -7.43 -27.41
N LEU A 848 -1.40 -7.61 -26.32
CA LEU A 848 -0.91 -7.45 -24.95
C LEU A 848 -0.55 -8.78 -24.28
N GLN A 849 -0.40 -9.86 -25.05
CA GLN A 849 -0.01 -11.15 -24.49
C GLN A 849 1.36 -11.05 -23.80
N ASN A 850 1.39 -11.28 -22.49
CA ASN A 850 2.64 -11.24 -21.72
C ASN A 850 3.27 -12.62 -21.51
N ILE A 851 2.50 -13.68 -21.74
CA ILE A 851 2.94 -15.05 -21.50
C ILE A 851 2.30 -16.05 -22.47
N ASP A 852 3.08 -17.04 -22.88
CA ASP A 852 2.60 -18.26 -23.50
C ASP A 852 3.09 -19.49 -22.70
N PRO A 853 2.25 -20.06 -21.80
CA PRO A 853 2.64 -21.23 -21.00
C PRO A 853 3.08 -22.43 -21.86
N ARG A 854 2.44 -22.66 -23.03
CA ARG A 854 2.83 -23.76 -23.91
C ARG A 854 4.18 -23.48 -24.57
N GLY A 855 4.40 -22.26 -25.02
CA GLY A 855 5.68 -21.82 -25.58
C GLY A 855 6.84 -21.95 -24.59
N VAL A 856 6.60 -21.73 -23.30
CA VAL A 856 7.61 -21.92 -22.24
C VAL A 856 7.85 -23.40 -21.93
N GLU A 857 6.79 -24.14 -21.62
CA GLU A 857 6.89 -25.52 -21.14
C GLU A 857 7.16 -26.54 -22.26
N LEU A 858 7.07 -26.16 -23.53
CA LEU A 858 7.47 -27.00 -24.69
C LEU A 858 8.69 -26.44 -25.42
N ALA A 859 9.38 -25.44 -24.85
CA ALA A 859 10.54 -24.84 -25.46
C ALA A 859 11.69 -25.86 -25.62
N GLN A 860 12.14 -26.03 -26.87
CA GLN A 860 13.31 -26.86 -27.21
C GLN A 860 14.64 -26.08 -27.17
N ASN A 861 14.60 -24.79 -26.86
CA ASN A 861 15.77 -23.95 -26.77
C ASN A 861 15.47 -22.70 -25.93
N VAL A 862 16.54 -22.11 -25.40
CA VAL A 862 16.50 -20.95 -24.50
C VAL A 862 15.85 -19.72 -25.17
N ARG A 863 16.04 -19.52 -26.48
CA ARG A 863 15.42 -18.41 -27.21
C ARG A 863 13.90 -18.53 -27.28
N GLY A 864 13.38 -19.72 -27.56
CA GLY A 864 11.93 -19.99 -27.56
C GLY A 864 11.34 -19.89 -26.15
N TYR A 865 12.07 -20.36 -25.15
CA TYR A 865 11.69 -20.25 -23.74
C TYR A 865 11.54 -18.78 -23.32
N LEU A 866 12.60 -17.96 -23.52
CA LEU A 866 12.60 -16.54 -23.16
C LEU A 866 11.64 -15.72 -24.02
N GLY A 867 11.46 -16.07 -25.30
CA GLY A 867 10.50 -15.40 -26.18
C GLY A 867 9.03 -15.60 -25.79
N SER A 868 8.75 -16.63 -24.99
CA SER A 868 7.40 -16.96 -24.51
C SER A 868 7.16 -16.55 -23.05
N TRP A 869 8.22 -16.14 -22.34
CA TRP A 869 8.19 -15.70 -20.94
C TRP A 869 8.30 -14.18 -20.85
N ASN A 870 7.41 -13.54 -20.08
CA ASN A 870 7.43 -12.09 -19.84
C ASN A 870 7.67 -11.25 -21.12
N MET A 871 6.81 -11.49 -22.12
CA MET A 871 7.04 -11.09 -23.50
C MET A 871 7.18 -9.58 -23.67
N ASN A 872 6.38 -8.77 -22.97
CA ASN A 872 6.43 -7.32 -23.12
C ASN A 872 7.64 -6.70 -22.43
N THR A 873 8.13 -7.27 -21.32
CA THR A 873 9.44 -6.87 -20.75
C THR A 873 10.58 -7.18 -21.71
N ASN A 874 10.54 -8.33 -22.41
CA ASN A 874 11.53 -8.65 -23.44
C ASN A 874 11.48 -7.66 -24.63
N LYS A 875 10.29 -7.26 -25.08
CA LYS A 875 10.14 -6.21 -26.10
C LYS A 875 10.73 -4.88 -25.62
N TRP A 876 10.43 -4.49 -24.36
CA TRP A 876 10.93 -3.26 -23.76
C TRP A 876 12.47 -3.24 -23.69
N LEU A 877 13.06 -4.26 -23.06
CA LEU A 877 14.52 -4.39 -22.94
C LEU A 877 15.18 -4.37 -24.33
N ARG A 878 14.54 -4.93 -25.36
CA ARG A 878 15.11 -4.94 -26.71
C ARG A 878 15.09 -3.55 -27.33
N ASN A 879 13.92 -2.94 -27.39
CA ASN A 879 13.69 -1.73 -28.20
C ASN A 879 14.17 -0.45 -27.50
N TYR A 880 14.24 -0.47 -26.16
CA TYR A 880 14.54 0.71 -25.35
C TYR A 880 15.82 0.61 -24.53
N VAL A 881 16.44 -0.59 -24.44
CA VAL A 881 17.76 -0.76 -23.80
C VAL A 881 18.77 -1.31 -24.80
N TYR A 882 18.64 -2.56 -25.24
CA TYR A 882 19.61 -3.27 -26.07
C TYR A 882 19.97 -2.54 -27.38
N LEU A 883 18.96 -2.11 -28.14
CA LEU A 883 19.18 -1.36 -29.38
C LEU A 883 19.64 0.08 -29.12
N ARG A 884 19.40 0.63 -27.92
CA ARG A 884 19.72 2.02 -27.57
C ARG A 884 21.12 2.21 -26.99
N VAL A 885 21.64 1.20 -26.29
CA VAL A 885 23.05 1.18 -25.83
C VAL A 885 24.04 0.88 -26.95
N THR A 886 23.55 0.41 -28.11
CA THR A 886 24.38 0.14 -29.28
C THR A 886 24.62 1.44 -30.06
N PRO A 887 25.87 1.83 -30.35
CA PRO A 887 26.15 3.00 -31.17
C PRO A 887 25.51 2.91 -32.56
N ARG A 888 25.02 4.05 -33.08
CA ARG A 888 24.39 4.11 -34.41
C ARG A 888 25.32 3.55 -35.50
N GLY A 889 24.78 2.70 -36.37
CA GLY A 889 25.53 2.05 -37.44
C GLY A 889 26.38 0.84 -37.03
N LYS A 890 26.53 0.57 -35.73
CA LYS A 890 27.22 -0.64 -35.23
C LYS A 890 26.21 -1.74 -34.91
N LYS A 891 26.63 -3.00 -35.06
CA LYS A 891 25.84 -4.15 -34.61
C LYS A 891 25.96 -4.26 -33.08
N PRO A 892 24.87 -4.65 -32.38
CA PRO A 892 24.93 -4.89 -30.94
C PRO A 892 25.99 -5.93 -30.59
N GLY A 893 26.74 -5.63 -29.52
CA GLY A 893 27.88 -6.39 -28.99
C GLY A 893 27.59 -7.09 -27.65
N PHE A 894 28.56 -7.85 -27.12
CA PHE A 894 28.46 -8.52 -25.81
C PHE A 894 28.17 -7.52 -24.68
N ARG A 895 28.78 -6.32 -24.74
CA ARG A 895 28.51 -5.20 -23.82
C ARG A 895 27.03 -4.79 -23.82
N ALA A 896 26.39 -4.75 -24.99
CA ALA A 896 24.96 -4.43 -25.07
C ALA A 896 24.10 -5.50 -24.40
N SER A 897 24.44 -6.78 -24.60
CA SER A 897 23.78 -7.90 -23.93
C SER A 897 23.97 -7.86 -22.41
N LEU A 898 25.19 -7.64 -21.92
CA LEU A 898 25.48 -7.55 -20.49
C LEU A 898 24.75 -6.37 -19.83
N MET A 899 24.77 -5.19 -20.46
CA MET A 899 24.02 -4.02 -20.00
C MET A 899 22.51 -4.28 -19.96
N THR A 900 21.99 -5.02 -20.92
CA THR A 900 20.56 -5.38 -20.98
C THR A 900 20.16 -6.34 -19.86
N PHE A 901 20.94 -7.39 -19.63
CA PHE A 901 20.70 -8.34 -18.52
C PHE A 901 20.94 -7.69 -17.16
N GLY A 902 21.96 -6.83 -17.04
CA GLY A 902 22.22 -6.03 -15.84
C GLY A 902 21.08 -5.06 -15.53
N THR A 903 20.53 -4.40 -16.56
CA THR A 903 19.32 -3.57 -16.44
C THR A 903 18.12 -4.39 -15.98
N SER A 904 17.95 -5.61 -16.52
CA SER A 904 16.88 -6.51 -16.08
C SER A 904 17.04 -6.91 -14.61
N ALA A 905 18.26 -7.22 -14.17
CA ALA A 905 18.54 -7.55 -12.77
C ALA A 905 18.23 -6.36 -11.85
N LEU A 906 18.75 -5.17 -12.19
CA LEU A 906 18.50 -3.94 -11.45
C LEU A 906 17.00 -3.59 -11.37
N TRP A 907 16.26 -3.81 -12.45
CA TRP A 907 14.81 -3.59 -12.48
C TRP A 907 14.06 -4.51 -11.50
N HIS A 908 14.54 -5.73 -11.27
CA HIS A 908 14.00 -6.64 -10.26
C HIS A 908 14.46 -6.30 -8.82
N GLY A 909 15.64 -5.71 -8.66
CA GLY A 909 16.16 -5.17 -7.40
C GLY A 909 17.57 -5.62 -7.06
N PHE A 910 17.97 -5.42 -5.80
CA PHE A 910 19.37 -5.53 -5.35
C PHE A 910 19.74 -6.88 -4.72
N TYR A 911 18.82 -7.85 -4.72
CA TYR A 911 19.11 -9.18 -4.18
C TYR A 911 20.15 -9.91 -5.05
N PRO A 912 21.20 -10.52 -4.46
CA PRO A 912 22.23 -11.22 -5.23
C PRO A 912 21.69 -12.30 -6.19
N GLY A 913 20.62 -12.98 -5.80
CA GLY A 913 19.99 -14.03 -6.61
C GLY A 913 19.48 -13.56 -7.98
N TYR A 914 19.06 -12.29 -8.10
CA TYR A 914 18.67 -11.73 -9.40
C TYR A 914 19.87 -11.67 -10.35
N TYR A 915 20.98 -11.09 -9.91
CA TYR A 915 22.20 -10.96 -10.70
C TYR A 915 22.77 -12.33 -11.09
N MET A 916 22.80 -13.28 -10.15
CA MET A 916 23.24 -14.65 -10.43
C MET A 916 22.42 -15.30 -11.54
N THR A 917 21.09 -15.12 -11.51
CA THR A 917 20.17 -15.66 -12.52
C THR A 917 20.43 -15.04 -13.89
N PHE A 918 20.44 -13.71 -13.99
CA PHE A 918 20.55 -13.03 -15.28
C PHE A 918 21.94 -13.15 -15.91
N ILE A 919 23.01 -13.15 -15.10
CA ILE A 919 24.37 -13.40 -15.60
C ILE A 919 24.47 -14.82 -16.16
N LEU A 920 24.02 -15.84 -15.41
CA LEU A 920 24.08 -17.22 -15.90
C LEU A 920 23.19 -17.44 -17.13
N ALA A 921 22.00 -16.82 -17.18
CA ALA A 921 21.12 -16.86 -18.35
C ALA A 921 21.81 -16.32 -19.61
N SER A 922 22.60 -15.24 -19.50
CA SER A 922 23.36 -14.69 -20.63
C SER A 922 24.40 -15.66 -21.19
N LEU A 923 25.10 -16.38 -20.32
CA LEU A 923 26.09 -17.40 -20.72
C LEU A 923 25.41 -18.62 -21.35
N ILE A 924 24.31 -19.09 -20.75
CA ILE A 924 23.49 -20.19 -21.28
C ILE A 924 22.96 -19.85 -22.68
N GLN A 925 22.48 -18.62 -22.90
CA GLN A 925 21.98 -18.18 -24.20
C GLN A 925 23.09 -18.18 -25.27
N THR A 926 24.32 -17.79 -24.89
CA THR A 926 25.50 -17.81 -25.76
C THR A 926 25.86 -19.23 -26.19
N VAL A 927 25.92 -20.16 -25.23
CA VAL A 927 26.17 -21.59 -25.50
C VAL A 927 25.06 -22.19 -26.37
N ALA A 928 23.79 -21.95 -26.03
CA ALA A 928 22.64 -22.46 -26.78
C ALA A 928 22.66 -22.03 -28.26
N LYS A 929 23.13 -20.81 -28.55
CA LYS A 929 23.31 -20.31 -29.91
C LYS A 929 24.37 -21.09 -30.68
N ASN A 930 25.51 -21.39 -30.06
CA ASN A 930 26.58 -22.18 -30.69
C ASN A 930 26.11 -23.61 -31.02
N PHE A 931 25.39 -24.26 -30.10
CA PHE A 931 24.75 -25.55 -30.41
C PHE A 931 23.74 -25.45 -31.56
N ARG A 932 22.94 -24.38 -31.61
CA ARG A 932 21.99 -24.19 -32.72
C ARG A 932 22.66 -23.92 -34.07
N ARG A 933 23.81 -23.23 -34.08
CA ARG A 933 24.56 -22.90 -35.29
C ARG A 933 25.40 -24.07 -35.81
N TYR A 934 26.08 -24.78 -34.91
CA TYR A 934 27.10 -25.76 -35.30
C TYR A 934 26.69 -27.22 -35.07
N VAL A 935 25.73 -27.50 -34.18
CA VAL A 935 25.33 -28.89 -33.87
C VAL A 935 23.99 -29.26 -34.48
N ARG A 936 22.98 -28.38 -34.39
CA ARG A 936 21.64 -28.63 -34.94
C ARG A 936 21.64 -29.01 -36.44
N PRO A 937 22.44 -28.40 -37.33
CA PRO A 937 22.37 -28.74 -38.75
C PRO A 937 22.76 -30.20 -39.05
N PHE A 938 23.46 -30.89 -38.15
CA PHE A 938 23.73 -32.33 -38.30
C PHE A 938 22.45 -33.19 -38.27
N PHE A 939 21.37 -32.67 -37.70
CA PHE A 939 20.06 -33.31 -37.59
C PHE A 939 19.07 -32.84 -38.66
N LEU A 940 19.53 -32.03 -39.61
CA LEU A 940 18.78 -31.64 -40.79
C LEU A 940 19.32 -32.38 -42.01
N ASP A 941 18.45 -32.55 -43.00
CA ASP A 941 18.81 -33.05 -44.31
C ASP A 941 19.62 -31.98 -45.07
N PRO A 942 20.80 -32.30 -45.63
CA PRO A 942 21.64 -31.32 -46.32
C PRO A 942 20.96 -30.64 -47.51
N ASP A 943 20.13 -31.38 -48.25
CA ASP A 943 19.56 -30.92 -49.53
C ASP A 943 18.24 -30.17 -49.34
N SER A 944 17.36 -30.69 -48.47
CA SER A 944 16.00 -30.14 -48.26
C SER A 944 15.89 -29.19 -47.05
N GLY A 945 16.88 -29.20 -46.14
CA GLY A 945 16.79 -28.49 -44.86
C GLY A 945 15.73 -29.05 -43.90
N LEU A 946 15.05 -30.13 -44.27
CA LEU A 946 13.99 -30.76 -43.50
C LEU A 946 14.55 -31.62 -42.34
N PRO A 947 13.73 -31.93 -41.33
CA PRO A 947 14.15 -32.79 -40.22
C PRO A 947 14.51 -34.21 -40.67
N ASN A 948 15.70 -34.71 -40.29
CA ASN A 948 16.04 -36.12 -40.51
C ASN A 948 15.47 -37.04 -39.40
N ARG A 949 15.56 -38.37 -39.56
CA ARG A 949 15.05 -39.35 -38.57
C ARG A 949 15.66 -39.18 -37.16
N LYS A 950 16.88 -38.67 -37.06
CA LYS A 950 17.57 -38.46 -35.78
C LYS A 950 17.15 -37.16 -35.08
N LYS A 951 16.51 -36.23 -35.80
CA LYS A 951 16.03 -34.95 -35.26
C LYS A 951 15.09 -35.12 -34.07
N LYS A 952 14.23 -36.15 -34.06
CA LYS A 952 13.32 -36.40 -32.93
C LYS A 952 14.06 -36.58 -31.60
N TYR A 953 15.21 -37.27 -31.62
CA TYR A 953 16.03 -37.47 -30.42
C TYR A 953 16.74 -36.18 -30.01
N TYR A 954 17.25 -35.42 -30.98
CA TYR A 954 17.82 -34.09 -30.73
C TYR A 954 16.79 -33.13 -30.11
N ASP A 955 15.56 -33.14 -30.60
CA ASP A 955 14.50 -32.26 -30.12
C ASP A 955 14.06 -32.64 -28.69
N VAL A 956 13.92 -33.95 -28.39
CA VAL A 956 13.64 -34.44 -27.02
C VAL A 956 14.79 -34.09 -26.06
N LEU A 957 16.04 -34.33 -26.46
CA LEU A 957 17.20 -33.99 -25.64
C LEU A 957 17.28 -32.47 -25.41
N SER A 958 17.14 -31.67 -26.46
CA SER A 958 17.19 -30.21 -26.37
C SER A 958 16.07 -29.66 -25.49
N PHE A 959 14.87 -30.26 -25.56
CA PHE A 959 13.76 -29.96 -24.66
C PHE A 959 14.14 -30.23 -23.19
N LEU A 960 14.54 -31.47 -22.86
CA LEU A 960 14.90 -31.84 -21.48
C LEU A 960 16.04 -30.98 -20.94
N THR A 961 17.10 -30.78 -21.73
CA THR A 961 18.23 -29.93 -21.36
C THR A 961 17.78 -28.49 -21.13
N THR A 962 16.96 -27.92 -22.02
CA THR A 962 16.46 -26.54 -21.86
C THR A 962 15.68 -26.39 -20.56
N GLN A 963 14.72 -27.27 -20.29
CA GLN A 963 13.87 -27.17 -19.09
C GLN A 963 14.66 -27.30 -17.79
N VAL A 964 15.58 -28.26 -17.72
CA VAL A 964 16.40 -28.52 -16.54
C VAL A 964 17.44 -27.40 -16.31
N VAL A 965 18.12 -26.95 -17.36
CA VAL A 965 19.13 -25.88 -17.27
C VAL A 965 18.47 -24.54 -16.92
N MET A 966 17.31 -24.22 -17.50
CA MET A 966 16.58 -23.00 -17.14
C MET A 966 16.07 -23.05 -15.70
N SER A 967 15.60 -24.21 -15.23
CA SER A 967 15.18 -24.38 -13.82
C SER A 967 16.35 -24.21 -12.85
N PHE A 968 17.54 -24.70 -13.20
CA PHE A 968 18.76 -24.43 -12.43
C PHE A 968 19.15 -22.94 -12.45
N ALA A 969 19.06 -22.30 -13.61
CA ALA A 969 19.46 -20.90 -13.78
C ALA A 969 18.55 -19.94 -12.99
N VAL A 970 17.25 -20.25 -12.90
CA VAL A 970 16.25 -19.43 -12.19
C VAL A 970 16.20 -19.72 -10.68
N ALA A 971 16.80 -20.81 -10.19
CA ALA A 971 16.78 -21.14 -8.76
C ALA A 971 17.24 -19.98 -7.85
N PRO A 972 18.32 -19.23 -8.15
CA PRO A 972 18.71 -18.07 -7.35
C PRO A 972 17.66 -16.95 -7.33
N PHE A 973 16.89 -16.78 -8.41
CA PHE A 973 15.78 -15.83 -8.47
C PHE A 973 14.69 -16.15 -7.44
N LEU A 974 14.49 -17.43 -7.12
CA LEU A 974 13.51 -17.87 -6.13
C LEU A 974 14.03 -17.78 -4.68
N ILE A 975 15.35 -17.94 -4.50
CA ILE A 975 15.98 -17.98 -3.17
C ILE A 975 16.45 -16.58 -2.71
N LEU A 976 16.78 -15.70 -3.65
CA LEU A 976 17.23 -14.31 -3.47
C LEU A 976 18.60 -14.14 -2.78
N SER A 977 18.90 -14.94 -1.75
CA SER A 977 20.15 -14.87 -0.99
C SER A 977 21.31 -15.53 -1.73
N PHE A 978 22.51 -14.96 -1.59
CA PHE A 978 23.72 -15.51 -2.20
C PHE A 978 24.06 -16.90 -1.66
N SER A 979 24.13 -17.04 -0.33
CA SER A 979 24.47 -18.31 0.35
C SER A 979 23.46 -19.41 0.05
N GLY A 980 22.16 -19.09 0.10
CA GLY A 980 21.10 -20.03 -0.24
C GLY A 980 21.17 -20.46 -1.71
N SER A 981 21.48 -19.54 -2.63
CA SER A 981 21.61 -19.85 -4.06
C SER A 981 22.77 -20.80 -4.33
N VAL A 982 23.94 -20.54 -3.75
CA VAL A 982 25.12 -21.41 -3.87
C VAL A 982 24.85 -22.79 -3.26
N LEU A 983 24.14 -22.84 -2.12
CA LEU A 983 23.73 -24.09 -1.48
C LEU A 983 22.80 -24.93 -2.37
N VAL A 984 21.82 -24.30 -3.04
CA VAL A 984 20.93 -25.03 -3.96
C VAL A 984 21.72 -25.58 -5.16
N TRP A 985 22.63 -24.79 -5.72
CA TRP A 985 23.47 -25.23 -6.83
C TRP A 985 24.44 -26.35 -6.44
N SER A 986 25.01 -26.32 -5.23
CA SER A 986 25.93 -27.37 -4.76
C SER A 986 25.23 -28.72 -4.56
N ARG A 987 23.96 -28.71 -4.14
CA ARG A 987 23.14 -29.94 -3.94
C ARG A 987 22.85 -30.70 -5.24
N VAL A 988 22.98 -30.03 -6.38
CA VAL A 988 22.91 -30.61 -7.72
C VAL A 988 24.26 -30.48 -8.46
N TYR A 989 25.36 -30.41 -7.72
CA TYR A 989 26.74 -30.46 -8.23
C TYR A 989 27.09 -29.40 -9.29
N PHE A 990 26.44 -28.24 -9.25
CA PHE A 990 26.67 -27.14 -10.19
C PHE A 990 26.57 -27.56 -11.68
N PHE A 991 25.80 -28.61 -12.00
CA PHE A 991 25.87 -29.30 -13.29
C PHE A 991 25.72 -28.36 -14.50
N ALA A 992 24.84 -27.35 -14.42
CA ALA A 992 24.63 -26.42 -15.52
C ALA A 992 25.79 -25.42 -15.68
N ILE A 993 26.42 -24.99 -14.59
CA ILE A 993 27.59 -24.08 -14.65
C ILE A 993 28.77 -24.83 -15.26
N VAL A 994 29.03 -26.05 -14.80
CA VAL A 994 30.06 -26.93 -15.37
C VAL A 994 29.77 -27.19 -16.84
N GLY A 995 28.51 -27.52 -17.19
CA GLY A 995 28.09 -27.75 -18.58
C GLY A 995 28.28 -26.53 -19.47
N VAL A 996 27.98 -25.33 -18.99
CA VAL A 996 28.25 -24.06 -19.70
C VAL A 996 29.75 -23.86 -19.89
N ALA A 997 30.56 -24.01 -18.84
CA ALA A 997 32.01 -23.83 -18.91
C ALA A 997 32.67 -24.80 -19.89
N VAL A 998 32.31 -26.10 -19.83
CA VAL A 998 32.80 -27.13 -20.75
C VAL A 998 32.37 -26.83 -22.19
N SER A 999 31.12 -26.42 -22.40
CA SER A 999 30.62 -26.06 -23.73
C SER A 999 31.33 -24.84 -24.31
N MET A 1000 31.55 -23.80 -23.49
CA MET A 1000 32.30 -22.62 -23.90
C MET A 1000 33.75 -22.99 -24.25
N GLY A 1001 34.41 -23.80 -23.42
CA GLY A 1001 35.76 -24.31 -23.69
C GLY A 1001 35.81 -25.11 -25.00
N PHE A 1002 34.84 -26.00 -25.24
CA PHE A 1002 34.74 -26.76 -26.49
C PHE A 1002 34.61 -25.85 -27.72
N PHE A 1003 33.75 -24.84 -27.68
CA PHE A 1003 33.56 -23.91 -28.80
C PHE A 1003 34.70 -22.90 -28.98
N ALA A 1004 35.51 -22.67 -27.94
CA ALA A 1004 36.76 -21.93 -28.02
C ALA A 1004 37.95 -22.81 -28.51
N SER A 1005 37.81 -24.14 -28.48
CA SER A 1005 38.83 -25.09 -28.93
C SER A 1005 38.77 -25.38 -30.43
N PRO A 1006 39.76 -26.10 -31.01
CA PRO A 1006 39.70 -26.61 -32.38
C PRO A 1006 38.47 -27.52 -32.66
N GLY A 1007 37.78 -28.01 -31.62
CA GLY A 1007 36.55 -28.81 -31.76
C GLY A 1007 35.46 -28.12 -32.59
N LYS A 1008 35.38 -26.78 -32.52
CA LYS A 1008 34.49 -25.99 -33.38
C LYS A 1008 34.88 -26.06 -34.86
N GLN A 1009 36.17 -26.00 -35.18
CA GLN A 1009 36.64 -26.12 -36.57
C GLN A 1009 36.34 -27.50 -37.13
N ILE A 1010 36.47 -28.55 -36.31
CA ILE A 1010 36.07 -29.91 -36.67
C ILE A 1010 34.57 -29.98 -37.02
N LEU A 1011 33.70 -29.37 -36.20
CA LEU A 1011 32.27 -29.29 -36.52
C LEU A 1011 32.00 -28.53 -37.82
N LYS A 1012 32.70 -27.43 -38.06
CA LYS A 1012 32.57 -26.64 -39.28
C LYS A 1012 33.00 -27.43 -40.53
N GLN A 1013 34.15 -28.11 -40.48
CA GLN A 1013 34.62 -28.99 -41.54
C GLN A 1013 33.66 -30.17 -41.77
N GLY A 1014 33.08 -30.72 -40.70
CA GLY A 1014 32.03 -31.74 -40.77
C GLY A 1014 30.73 -31.25 -41.43
N LEU A 1015 30.39 -29.97 -41.29
CA LEU A 1015 29.25 -29.35 -41.98
C LEU A 1015 29.57 -29.08 -43.45
N GLU A 1016 30.75 -28.53 -43.74
CA GLU A 1016 31.21 -28.22 -45.09
C GLU A 1016 31.35 -29.50 -45.94
N SER A 1017 31.89 -30.59 -45.38
CA SER A 1017 31.95 -31.89 -46.06
C SER A 1017 30.58 -32.47 -46.41
N ARG A 1018 29.55 -32.20 -45.60
CA ARG A 1018 28.16 -32.55 -45.90
C ARG A 1018 27.53 -31.65 -46.96
N GLN A 1019 28.00 -30.41 -47.10
CA GLN A 1019 27.55 -29.45 -48.11
C GLN A 1019 28.27 -29.60 -49.47
N ARG A 1020 29.45 -30.23 -49.50
CA ARG A 1020 30.26 -30.44 -50.73
C ARG A 1020 29.72 -31.51 -51.70
N ARG A 1021 28.53 -32.07 -51.47
CA ARG A 1021 27.82 -32.78 -52.56
C ARG A 1021 27.35 -31.72 -53.58
N PRO A 1022 27.60 -31.89 -54.88
CA PRO A 1022 27.51 -30.78 -55.83
C PRO A 1022 26.04 -30.34 -56.00
N GLY A 1023 25.74 -29.08 -55.68
CA GLY A 1023 24.52 -28.44 -56.16
C GLY A 1023 23.94 -27.23 -55.41
N ILE A 1024 24.00 -27.10 -54.08
CA ILE A 1024 23.10 -26.13 -53.40
C ILE A 1024 23.73 -25.45 -52.18
N GLN A 1025 23.80 -24.12 -52.24
CA GLN A 1025 24.13 -23.24 -51.12
C GLN A 1025 22.99 -23.26 -50.10
N LEU A 1026 23.25 -23.75 -48.89
CA LEU A 1026 22.31 -23.72 -47.78
C LEU A 1026 22.07 -22.26 -47.37
N GLY A 1027 21.01 -21.66 -47.92
CA GLY A 1027 20.50 -20.38 -47.45
C GLY A 1027 20.28 -20.45 -45.95
N ARG A 1028 20.71 -19.41 -45.23
CA ARG A 1028 20.52 -19.22 -43.78
C ARG A 1028 19.15 -19.78 -43.38
N THR A 1029 19.14 -20.96 -42.76
CA THR A 1029 17.89 -21.68 -42.50
C THR A 1029 16.95 -20.75 -41.75
N LEU A 1030 15.84 -20.36 -42.40
CA LEU A 1030 14.62 -19.95 -41.72
C LEU A 1030 14.32 -21.11 -40.78
N SER A 1031 14.70 -20.97 -39.51
CA SER A 1031 14.39 -22.01 -38.55
C SER A 1031 12.87 -21.98 -38.34
N SER A 1032 12.34 -22.71 -37.37
CA SER A 1032 10.97 -22.56 -36.88
C SER A 1032 10.64 -21.13 -36.35
N ASP A 1033 11.42 -20.12 -36.75
CA ASP A 1033 11.32 -18.67 -36.60
C ASP A 1033 10.02 -18.07 -37.19
N SER A 1034 9.21 -18.84 -37.92
CA SER A 1034 7.98 -18.35 -38.56
C SER A 1034 6.71 -18.49 -37.71
N LEU A 1035 6.74 -19.18 -36.56
CA LEU A 1035 5.54 -19.35 -35.72
C LEU A 1035 5.39 -18.30 -34.61
N VAL A 1036 6.41 -17.48 -34.33
CA VAL A 1036 6.33 -16.36 -33.38
C VAL A 1036 7.18 -15.20 -33.90
N GLY A 1037 6.63 -14.38 -34.81
CA GLY A 1037 7.11 -13.05 -35.18
C GLY A 1037 8.51 -12.95 -35.82
N ARG A 1038 8.63 -12.19 -36.91
CA ARG A 1038 9.88 -11.90 -37.64
C ARG A 1038 10.95 -11.13 -36.83
N GLU A 1039 10.82 -11.02 -35.51
CA GLU A 1039 11.63 -10.13 -34.68
C GLU A 1039 12.74 -10.86 -33.90
N PRO A 1040 13.99 -10.36 -33.91
CA PRO A 1040 15.06 -10.93 -33.10
C PRO A 1040 14.77 -10.79 -31.60
N VAL A 1041 14.82 -11.89 -30.84
CA VAL A 1041 14.68 -11.92 -29.37
C VAL A 1041 15.87 -11.22 -28.67
N LEU A 1042 15.59 -10.67 -27.49
CA LEU A 1042 16.49 -9.91 -26.60
C LEU A 1042 17.89 -10.52 -26.41
N GLY A 1043 18.93 -9.66 -26.45
CA GLY A 1043 20.31 -10.00 -26.05
C GLY A 1043 21.07 -10.89 -27.04
N VAL A 1044 20.54 -11.10 -28.25
CA VAL A 1044 21.15 -11.98 -29.25
C VAL A 1044 21.75 -11.17 -30.39
N ALA A 1045 23.07 -10.97 -30.34
CA ALA A 1045 23.78 -10.41 -31.48
C ALA A 1045 23.78 -11.37 -32.67
N ALA A 1046 24.11 -10.87 -33.86
CA ALA A 1046 24.18 -11.72 -35.06
C ALA A 1046 25.33 -12.73 -34.96
N ASP A 1047 26.45 -12.36 -34.33
CA ASP A 1047 27.68 -13.16 -34.32
C ASP A 1047 28.40 -13.09 -32.95
N PRO A 1048 28.31 -14.12 -32.08
CA PRO A 1048 28.89 -14.09 -30.74
C PRO A 1048 30.41 -14.30 -30.76
N GLU A 1049 30.94 -14.79 -31.90
CA GLU A 1049 32.35 -14.89 -32.31
C GLU A 1049 33.10 -13.59 -32.07
N ARG A 1050 32.66 -12.61 -32.86
CA ARG A 1050 33.23 -11.27 -32.93
C ARG A 1050 33.13 -10.55 -31.59
N GLU A 1051 32.12 -10.83 -30.78
CA GLU A 1051 31.92 -10.12 -29.51
C GLU A 1051 32.81 -10.63 -28.38
N LEU A 1052 33.08 -11.93 -28.31
CA LEU A 1052 34.01 -12.48 -27.33
C LEU A 1052 35.44 -12.04 -27.67
N ASP A 1053 35.78 -12.06 -28.95
CA ASP A 1053 37.08 -11.57 -29.44
C ASP A 1053 37.21 -10.05 -29.26
N GLU A 1054 36.18 -9.26 -29.56
CA GLU A 1054 36.15 -7.81 -29.29
C GLU A 1054 36.24 -7.51 -27.79
N ALA A 1055 35.54 -8.25 -26.92
CA ALA A 1055 35.60 -8.07 -25.47
C ALA A 1055 36.99 -8.41 -24.91
N VAL A 1056 37.61 -9.49 -25.38
CA VAL A 1056 38.98 -9.87 -25.00
C VAL A 1056 39.99 -8.84 -25.51
N GLN A 1057 39.83 -8.33 -26.73
CA GLN A 1057 40.67 -7.27 -27.29
C GLN A 1057 40.51 -5.95 -26.54
N GLU A 1058 39.29 -5.59 -26.15
CA GLU A 1058 39.00 -4.34 -25.44
C GLU A 1058 39.50 -4.39 -23.99
N ILE A 1059 39.35 -5.54 -23.31
CA ILE A 1059 39.97 -5.77 -21.99
C ILE A 1059 41.50 -5.71 -22.11
N ARG A 1060 42.09 -6.32 -23.14
CA ARG A 1060 43.54 -6.20 -23.40
C ARG A 1060 43.96 -4.76 -23.64
N ALA A 1061 43.23 -4.02 -24.47
CA ALA A 1061 43.52 -2.62 -24.77
C ALA A 1061 43.41 -1.72 -23.52
N GLU A 1062 42.44 -1.99 -22.64
CA GLU A 1062 42.26 -1.24 -21.40
C GLU A 1062 43.32 -1.59 -20.34
N VAL A 1063 43.72 -2.87 -20.27
CA VAL A 1063 44.86 -3.33 -19.46
C VAL A 1063 46.16 -2.71 -19.97
N GLU A 1064 46.38 -2.67 -21.29
CA GLU A 1064 47.53 -2.00 -21.91
C GLU A 1064 47.52 -0.49 -21.69
N ALA A 1065 46.36 0.16 -21.76
CA ALA A 1065 46.23 1.59 -21.46
C ALA A 1065 46.58 1.90 -20.00
N ARG A 1066 46.11 1.07 -19.05
CA ARG A 1066 46.48 1.19 -17.62
C ARG A 1066 47.96 0.90 -17.38
N HIS A 1067 48.56 -0.04 -18.11
CA HIS A 1067 50.00 -0.26 -18.09
C HIS A 1067 50.77 0.94 -18.63
N ARG A 1068 50.32 1.56 -19.73
CA ARG A 1068 50.93 2.78 -20.30
C ARG A 1068 50.88 3.97 -19.34
N VAL A 1069 49.77 4.14 -18.59
CA VAL A 1069 49.63 5.17 -17.55
C VAL A 1069 50.56 4.89 -16.36
N LYS A 1070 50.68 3.63 -15.91
CA LYS A 1070 51.65 3.25 -14.87
C LYS A 1070 53.11 3.48 -15.29
N THR A 1071 53.47 3.20 -16.54
CA THR A 1071 54.84 3.48 -17.05
C THR A 1071 55.14 4.96 -17.21
N ARG A 1072 54.13 5.83 -17.38
CA ARG A 1072 54.33 7.29 -17.41
C ARG A 1072 54.59 7.88 -16.01
N HIS A 1073 54.04 7.28 -14.95
CA HIS A 1073 54.31 7.68 -13.56
C HIS A 1073 55.60 7.11 -12.95
N HIS A 1074 56.35 6.30 -13.70
CA HIS A 1074 57.70 5.86 -13.30
C HIS A 1074 58.82 6.54 -14.10
N LYS A 1075 58.47 7.40 -15.06
CA LYS A 1075 59.41 8.18 -15.89
C LYS A 1075 59.28 9.69 -15.71
N ALA A 1076 58.43 10.13 -14.79
CA ALA A 1076 58.37 11.48 -14.24
C ALA A 1076 58.63 11.33 -12.73
#